data_AF-A0A914UZ10-F1
#
_entry.id   AF-A0A914UZ10-F1
#
_cell.length_a   1.000
_cell.length_b   1.000
_cell.length_c   1.000
_cell.angle_alpha   90.00
_cell.angle_beta   90.00
_cell.angle_gamma   90.00
#
_symmetry.space_group_name_H-M   'P 1'
#
loop_
_entity.id
_entity.type
_entity.pdbx_description
1 polymer ?
#
loop_
_entity_poly.entity_id
_entity_poly.type
_entity_poly.pdbx_seq_one_letter_code
_entity_poly.pdbx_strand_id
1 'polypeptide(L)'
;MQRSTDCIFPTLFQAWPSCVPGPLNVKLYAQVPGIGSIERVYPGYCHDFQLVPTTTASPITCQNGGTPLAHACGCPQYFGGKFCEVIQCINGGIMKYAPDGTSYCSCQLGYTGLHCEMLTCNETSSSVLGGSTDATHRDLSVVILNRISMASYQSEWRYGFENFTGWYDANQPNYFDNYYITTFIAKANSSGFVYNIINKLPFTTSAAFRSQIRGLGLTVSTVTTGQPVLSAIQRTIVDDSGNVAIKKRSPMFVFVDDEPSDVYLLRDLELLVVQSQVQLFIIVTSQYASTTTCGIAASGTGQVVYSQLAAISGGLFVNFCNSPLNIPITKTLSALGPILYQLETMTQLDAPDCSTGITDSFGIGNQQTYYIITTSENTPNVSLYNLDSKQTTVPTAGLHIGNFYLFSLNELPLGTYSITMVSAGQCHFKVAGSSSISAFYGFATSGFDITTTYAQLGSQLHPVVHLSGLTPAPELTIQIYGQYNAQIGGGAVFYLGSSVYRGNSNCSYELYFPGQWECTAPYQYFYIKFLVSDASKTQRTMTGYCMGLQPQECVNGGAFNPVIAGCQCHAPWTGIFCQTPLCFNSGTLVPQDQSCSCVQGYTGIHCEYVSCPVKNNFVAGEPAQFEYKSVAFVIDMTLNGAGIDQFVADNIGQFLQFTASTEKQYTLVTYDESSVYDIITTSDANLYQNVTENTLRPSDLRQEAHKLNHNQFDTVPDVLSFEGLLQALELVNVQPAIVYVFATGLPYVNFSDSNSAHTYDRVFALLENQQIQVNFIIGGFHADILTGPAAEDMQKVATFTSGRTIYTGNFFGAPGQFANLIAQYLPLTVQENGFLVEHIVADCTTATVAYVPIDSKSDWFSLIIIGSQMTVTLYDADGNLYQQNASEIITNDKEAAMILRIFNSNKPSFVGFWRVSITTKSGGCTLQARVASSIQVNYGFSLSISADTTIPQPFSGSNVSNVVLANLPQSLQQTNFQLSYFEVLSYNFSSGHGDAQAVLRFKPRDTSCAYQYYSEPFSCPSSAFALKITGQDADGMPFQRIAAAYCNQPSCQNNGTLTSDGACLCDSLWTGFECNLPICLNGGTLDVSICNCATGYYGVHCENTVTAPTTPPFTGSTTAPPPYTGSTTAPPVTTHHHNHDPSTHKHNNNIYYNHNHSTDNHNHNHITHNHNHNHNYNTYNHNHITHNHHYNQNYNTDYKFFTHN
;
A
#
# COMPACT_ATOMS: atom_id res chain seq x y z
N MET A 1 -48.56 -24.62 -6.87
CA MET A 1 -48.32 -26.05 -6.57
C MET A 1 -48.14 -26.19 -5.06
N GLN A 2 -48.74 -27.20 -4.42
CA GLN A 2 -48.52 -27.42 -2.98
C GLN A 2 -47.34 -28.38 -2.75
N ARG A 3 -46.46 -28.02 -1.81
CA ARG A 3 -45.37 -28.85 -1.29
C ARG A 3 -45.84 -29.60 -0.04
N SER A 4 -45.04 -30.56 0.44
CA SER A 4 -45.31 -31.31 1.68
C SER A 4 -45.59 -30.35 2.85
N THR A 5 -46.43 -30.77 3.79
CA THR A 5 -46.83 -30.00 4.99
C THR A 5 -45.67 -29.63 5.90
N ASP A 6 -44.52 -30.28 5.73
CA ASP A 6 -43.32 -30.09 6.55
C ASP A 6 -42.37 -29.04 5.94
N CYS A 7 -42.72 -28.49 4.78
CA CYS A 7 -41.99 -27.38 4.17
C CYS A 7 -42.42 -26.05 4.80
N ILE A 8 -41.44 -25.27 5.26
CA ILE A 8 -41.63 -23.89 5.77
C ILE A 8 -42.40 -23.02 4.75
N PHE A 9 -42.22 -23.27 3.45
CA PHE A 9 -43.01 -22.67 2.37
C PHE A 9 -43.85 -23.74 1.65
N PRO A 10 -45.13 -23.92 2.02
CA PRO A 10 -45.98 -24.99 1.51
C PRO A 10 -46.48 -24.74 0.08
N THR A 11 -46.22 -23.57 -0.49
CA THR A 11 -46.71 -23.18 -1.83
C THR A 11 -45.55 -22.82 -2.76
N LEU A 12 -45.49 -23.48 -3.91
CA LEU A 12 -44.54 -23.25 -4.99
C LEU A 12 -45.28 -22.61 -6.18
N PHE A 13 -44.83 -21.42 -6.59
CA PHE A 13 -45.30 -20.76 -7.81
C PHE A 13 -44.63 -21.36 -9.05
N GLN A 14 -45.24 -21.19 -10.21
CA GLN A 14 -44.65 -21.63 -11.48
C GLN A 14 -43.44 -20.74 -11.81
N ALA A 15 -42.42 -21.30 -12.44
CA ALA A 15 -41.20 -20.56 -12.79
C ALA A 15 -41.54 -19.35 -13.66
N TRP A 16 -40.99 -18.18 -13.30
CA TRP A 16 -41.20 -16.93 -14.02
C TRP A 16 -40.38 -16.98 -15.33
N PRO A 17 -40.97 -16.82 -16.53
CA PRO A 17 -40.28 -17.17 -17.77
C PRO A 17 -39.13 -16.24 -18.17
N SER A 18 -39.14 -14.99 -17.72
CA SER A 18 -38.07 -13.99 -17.85
C SER A 18 -38.50 -12.70 -17.15
N CYS A 19 -37.55 -11.91 -16.67
CA CYS A 19 -37.78 -10.55 -16.17
C CYS A 19 -36.76 -9.59 -16.80
N VAL A 20 -37.09 -8.30 -16.89
CA VAL A 20 -36.17 -7.27 -17.40
C VAL A 20 -35.19 -6.91 -16.29
N PRO A 21 -33.87 -6.88 -16.55
CA PRO A 21 -32.87 -6.53 -15.55
C PRO A 21 -33.15 -5.18 -14.89
N GLY A 22 -33.12 -5.15 -13.56
CA GLY A 22 -33.48 -4.01 -12.74
C GLY A 22 -34.47 -4.36 -11.62
N PRO A 23 -34.82 -3.38 -10.77
CA PRO A 23 -35.79 -3.57 -9.70
C PRO A 23 -37.16 -3.91 -10.27
N LEU A 24 -37.85 -4.86 -9.65
CA LEU A 24 -39.20 -5.25 -9.99
C LEU A 24 -40.06 -5.35 -8.73
N ASN A 25 -41.37 -5.27 -8.91
CA ASN A 25 -42.34 -5.43 -7.84
C ASN A 25 -43.14 -6.71 -8.09
N VAL A 26 -43.03 -7.69 -7.19
CA VAL A 26 -43.78 -8.94 -7.25
C VAL A 26 -45.09 -8.77 -6.49
N LYS A 27 -46.21 -8.78 -7.21
CA LYS A 27 -47.55 -8.72 -6.63
C LYS A 27 -48.06 -10.12 -6.34
N LEU A 28 -48.38 -10.39 -5.08
CA LEU A 28 -48.83 -11.69 -4.62
C LEU A 28 -50.30 -11.59 -4.24
N TYR A 29 -51.14 -12.35 -4.95
CA TYR A 29 -52.58 -12.43 -4.72
C TYR A 29 -52.91 -13.69 -3.95
N ALA A 30 -53.53 -13.54 -2.78
CA ALA A 30 -54.06 -14.66 -2.01
C ALA A 30 -55.58 -14.55 -1.87
N GLN A 31 -56.28 -15.65 -2.16
CA GLN A 31 -57.72 -15.75 -1.93
C GLN A 31 -57.97 -16.29 -0.53
N VAL A 32 -58.53 -15.46 0.34
CA VAL A 32 -58.85 -15.85 1.72
C VAL A 32 -60.36 -16.09 1.85
N PRO A 33 -60.80 -17.29 2.24
CA PRO A 33 -62.23 -17.60 2.36
C PRO A 33 -62.93 -16.61 3.31
N GLY A 34 -63.95 -15.89 2.81
CA GLY A 34 -64.75 -14.93 3.58
C GLY A 34 -64.24 -13.47 3.59
N ILE A 35 -63.01 -13.20 3.13
CA ILE A 35 -62.40 -11.85 3.10
C ILE A 35 -62.20 -11.34 1.66
N GLY A 36 -62.07 -12.25 0.68
CA GLY A 36 -61.84 -11.93 -0.73
C GLY A 36 -60.35 -12.01 -1.12
N SER A 37 -59.98 -11.37 -2.22
CA SER A 37 -58.59 -11.34 -2.70
C SER A 37 -57.80 -10.28 -1.92
N ILE A 38 -56.71 -10.68 -1.26
CA ILE A 38 -55.72 -9.76 -0.68
C ILE A 38 -54.47 -9.72 -1.56
N GLU A 39 -53.95 -8.50 -1.79
CA GLU A 39 -52.74 -8.23 -2.58
C GLU A 39 -51.61 -7.74 -1.66
N ARG A 40 -50.42 -8.31 -1.80
CA ARG A 40 -49.20 -7.81 -1.15
C ARG A 40 -48.09 -7.67 -2.17
N VAL A 41 -47.36 -6.55 -2.14
CA VAL A 41 -46.29 -6.26 -3.09
C VAL A 41 -44.95 -6.45 -2.39
N TYR A 42 -44.08 -7.26 -2.99
CA TYR A 42 -42.72 -7.46 -2.53
C TYR A 42 -41.75 -6.81 -3.53
N PRO A 43 -40.82 -5.96 -3.09
CA PRO A 43 -39.75 -5.52 -3.95
C PRO A 43 -38.83 -6.71 -4.23
N GLY A 44 -38.40 -6.82 -5.48
CA GLY A 44 -37.41 -7.78 -5.93
C GLY A 44 -36.48 -7.10 -6.92
N TYR A 45 -35.40 -7.77 -7.28
CA TYR A 45 -34.47 -7.26 -8.28
C TYR A 45 -34.25 -8.38 -9.30
N CYS A 46 -34.56 -8.10 -10.56
CA CYS A 46 -34.19 -8.98 -11.66
C CYS A 46 -32.74 -8.71 -12.01
N HIS A 47 -31.85 -9.66 -11.73
CA HIS A 47 -30.52 -9.60 -12.31
C HIS A 47 -30.54 -10.13 -13.74
N ASP A 48 -29.84 -9.47 -14.66
CA ASP A 48 -29.45 -10.11 -15.91
C ASP A 48 -28.46 -11.23 -15.57
N PHE A 49 -28.95 -12.45 -15.47
CA PHE A 49 -28.10 -13.63 -15.44
C PHE A 49 -27.78 -14.08 -16.88
N GLN A 50 -27.26 -13.18 -17.71
CA GLN A 50 -26.30 -13.60 -18.73
C GLN A 50 -24.99 -13.95 -18.01
N LEU A 51 -24.96 -15.18 -17.51
CA LEU A 51 -23.80 -16.09 -17.34
C LEU A 51 -23.98 -16.99 -16.09
N VAL A 52 -24.94 -17.92 -16.15
CA VAL A 52 -24.67 -19.29 -15.70
C VAL A 52 -25.07 -20.24 -16.82
N PRO A 53 -24.13 -21.03 -17.38
CA PRO A 53 -24.43 -22.01 -18.41
C PRO A 53 -25.33 -23.11 -17.82
N THR A 54 -26.51 -23.29 -18.40
CA THR A 54 -27.24 -24.55 -18.31
C THR A 54 -26.44 -25.62 -19.04
N THR A 55 -26.07 -26.68 -18.33
CA THR A 55 -25.46 -27.89 -18.88
C THR A 55 -26.43 -28.62 -19.80
N THR A 56 -26.49 -28.21 -21.06
CA THR A 56 -26.32 -29.16 -22.15
C THR A 56 -24.92 -28.92 -22.66
N ALA A 57 -24.08 -29.96 -22.65
CA ALA A 57 -22.68 -29.90 -23.05
C ALA A 57 -22.54 -29.30 -24.47
N SER A 58 -22.47 -27.97 -24.52
CA SER A 58 -21.86 -27.21 -25.60
C SER A 58 -20.42 -26.95 -25.17
N PRO A 59 -19.49 -27.05 -26.12
CA PRO A 59 -18.07 -27.02 -25.81
C PRO A 59 -17.72 -25.72 -25.07
N ILE A 60 -17.02 -25.86 -23.95
CA ILE A 60 -16.44 -24.76 -23.19
C ILE A 60 -15.69 -23.86 -24.19
N THR A 61 -16.15 -22.62 -24.34
CA THR A 61 -15.54 -21.65 -25.26
C THR A 61 -14.59 -20.80 -24.46
N CYS A 62 -13.30 -21.02 -24.68
CA CYS A 62 -12.24 -20.33 -23.97
C CYS A 62 -11.89 -19.01 -24.66
N GLN A 63 -11.73 -17.95 -23.87
CA GLN A 63 -11.27 -16.66 -24.35
C GLN A 63 -9.74 -16.64 -24.41
N ASN A 64 -9.18 -15.64 -25.09
CA ASN A 64 -7.73 -15.37 -25.14
C ASN A 64 -6.85 -16.57 -25.51
N GLY A 65 -7.39 -17.52 -26.29
CA GLY A 65 -6.66 -18.71 -26.76
C GLY A 65 -6.61 -19.88 -25.77
N GLY A 66 -7.42 -19.88 -24.71
CA GLY A 66 -7.49 -20.99 -23.76
C GLY A 66 -7.94 -22.31 -24.39
N THR A 67 -7.55 -23.41 -23.76
CA THR A 67 -7.91 -24.77 -24.22
C THR A 67 -9.08 -25.32 -23.40
N PRO A 68 -10.13 -25.88 -24.02
CA PRO A 68 -11.26 -26.43 -23.28
C PRO A 68 -10.82 -27.64 -22.43
N LEU A 69 -10.98 -27.55 -21.11
CA LEU A 69 -10.88 -28.68 -20.17
C LEU A 69 -12.28 -29.10 -19.71
N ALA A 70 -12.41 -30.13 -18.88
CA ALA A 70 -13.73 -30.70 -18.53
C ALA A 70 -14.71 -29.70 -17.85
N HIS A 71 -14.21 -28.73 -17.07
CA HIS A 71 -15.05 -27.77 -16.33
C HIS A 71 -14.50 -26.32 -16.29
N ALA A 72 -13.44 -26.05 -17.05
CA ALA A 72 -12.73 -24.77 -17.10
C ALA A 72 -11.91 -24.69 -18.38
N CYS A 73 -11.28 -23.56 -18.63
CA CYS A 73 -10.27 -23.42 -19.67
C CYS A 73 -8.87 -23.59 -19.10
N GLY A 74 -8.02 -24.35 -19.78
CA GLY A 74 -6.58 -24.31 -19.58
C GLY A 74 -6.07 -23.00 -20.15
N CYS A 75 -5.82 -22.03 -19.28
CA CYS A 75 -5.49 -20.68 -19.72
C CYS A 75 -4.07 -20.55 -20.23
N PRO A 76 -3.87 -19.81 -21.32
CA PRO A 76 -2.54 -19.49 -21.79
C PRO A 76 -1.85 -18.59 -20.76
N GLN A 77 -0.53 -18.53 -20.84
CA GLN A 77 0.28 -17.75 -19.94
C GLN A 77 -0.20 -16.28 -19.88
N TYR A 78 -0.25 -15.74 -18.67
CA TYR A 78 -0.71 -14.38 -18.36
C TYR A 78 -2.22 -14.13 -18.51
N PHE A 79 -3.01 -15.17 -18.72
CA PHE A 79 -4.46 -15.13 -18.59
C PHE A 79 -4.93 -16.06 -17.48
N GLY A 80 -5.92 -15.62 -16.74
CA GLY A 80 -6.55 -16.34 -15.63
C GLY A 80 -8.06 -16.23 -15.68
N GLY A 81 -8.73 -16.74 -14.67
CA GLY A 81 -10.19 -16.87 -14.68
C GLY A 81 -10.65 -18.21 -15.24
N LYS A 82 -11.94 -18.50 -15.10
CA LYS A 82 -12.50 -19.83 -15.41
C LYS A 82 -12.53 -20.12 -16.91
N PHE A 83 -12.57 -19.06 -17.71
CA PHE A 83 -12.61 -19.05 -19.17
C PHE A 83 -11.47 -18.24 -19.80
N CYS A 84 -10.44 -17.89 -19.03
CA CYS A 84 -9.28 -17.08 -19.43
C CYS A 84 -9.61 -15.62 -19.74
N GLU A 85 -10.66 -15.11 -19.09
CA GLU A 85 -11.21 -13.75 -19.23
C GLU A 85 -10.45 -12.70 -18.43
N VAL A 86 -9.66 -13.10 -17.43
CA VAL A 86 -8.91 -12.20 -16.57
C VAL A 86 -7.49 -12.05 -17.10
N ILE A 87 -7.09 -10.83 -17.37
CA ILE A 87 -5.70 -10.52 -17.68
C ILE A 87 -4.86 -10.59 -16.41
N GLN A 88 -3.72 -11.26 -16.44
CA GLN A 88 -2.74 -11.21 -15.36
C GLN A 88 -1.61 -10.25 -15.74
N CYS A 89 -1.41 -9.24 -14.91
CA CYS A 89 -0.33 -8.28 -15.06
C CYS A 89 0.92 -8.80 -14.37
N ILE A 90 2.07 -8.59 -15.00
CA ILE A 90 3.37 -8.96 -14.46
C ILE A 90 4.25 -7.72 -14.31
N ASN A 91 5.44 -7.88 -13.71
CA ASN A 91 6.44 -6.81 -13.58
C ASN A 91 5.92 -5.53 -12.89
N GLY A 92 5.12 -5.67 -11.84
CA GLY A 92 4.54 -4.53 -11.11
C GLY A 92 3.41 -3.82 -11.83
N GLY A 93 2.96 -4.33 -12.99
CA GLY A 93 1.77 -3.84 -13.68
C GLY A 93 0.51 -4.01 -12.82
N ILE A 94 -0.34 -2.99 -12.82
CA ILE A 94 -1.58 -2.96 -12.05
C ILE A 94 -2.73 -3.29 -13.00
N MET A 95 -3.48 -4.34 -12.70
CA MET A 95 -4.67 -4.70 -13.46
C MET A 95 -5.76 -3.64 -13.24
N LYS A 96 -6.26 -3.10 -14.33
CA LYS A 96 -7.35 -2.11 -14.38
C LYS A 96 -8.47 -2.64 -15.25
N TYR A 97 -9.66 -2.12 -15.05
CA TYR A 97 -10.82 -2.41 -15.89
C TYR A 97 -11.14 -1.20 -16.74
N ALA A 98 -11.35 -1.41 -18.03
CA ALA A 98 -11.92 -0.41 -18.91
C ALA A 98 -13.43 -0.27 -18.63
N PRO A 99 -14.07 0.84 -19.04
CA PRO A 99 -15.50 1.09 -18.79
C PRO A 99 -16.45 0.01 -19.36
N ASP A 100 -15.99 -0.79 -20.32
CA ASP A 100 -16.71 -1.93 -20.90
C ASP A 100 -16.53 -3.24 -20.12
N GLY A 101 -15.82 -3.21 -18.98
CA GLY A 101 -15.53 -4.36 -18.13
C GLY A 101 -14.34 -5.20 -18.58
N THR A 102 -13.68 -4.85 -19.69
CA THR A 102 -12.46 -5.56 -20.13
C THR A 102 -11.28 -5.24 -19.22
N SER A 103 -10.56 -6.28 -18.79
CA SER A 103 -9.38 -6.12 -17.95
C SER A 103 -8.14 -5.83 -18.80
N TYR A 104 -7.34 -4.83 -18.41
CA TYR A 104 -6.06 -4.47 -19.05
C TYR A 104 -5.00 -4.15 -18.00
N CYS A 105 -3.72 -4.22 -18.35
CA CYS A 105 -2.64 -3.89 -17.43
C CYS A 105 -2.13 -2.47 -17.59
N SER A 106 -2.04 -1.74 -16.48
CA SER A 106 -1.39 -0.43 -16.38
C SER A 106 0.04 -0.62 -15.92
N CYS A 107 1.00 -0.43 -16.81
CA CYS A 107 2.39 -0.79 -16.57
C CYS A 107 3.17 0.29 -15.83
N GLN A 108 4.11 -0.15 -14.99
CA GLN A 108 5.10 0.73 -14.37
C GLN A 108 6.11 1.23 -15.41
N LEU A 109 6.85 2.28 -15.04
CA LEU A 109 7.85 2.90 -15.91
C LEU A 109 8.88 1.86 -16.38
N GLY A 110 9.03 1.71 -17.69
CA GLY A 110 9.91 0.71 -18.28
C GLY A 110 9.26 -0.59 -18.76
N TYR A 111 7.95 -0.75 -18.55
CA TYR A 111 7.18 -1.90 -19.00
C TYR A 111 5.96 -1.44 -19.81
N THR A 112 5.59 -2.23 -20.81
CA THR A 112 4.42 -2.06 -21.68
C THR A 112 3.89 -3.45 -22.10
N GLY A 113 2.94 -3.47 -23.01
CA GLY A 113 2.28 -4.68 -23.44
C GLY A 113 1.01 -4.93 -22.69
N LEU A 114 0.25 -5.90 -23.18
CA LEU A 114 -1.11 -6.16 -22.73
C LEU A 114 -1.09 -6.53 -21.23
N HIS A 115 -0.05 -7.24 -20.80
CA HIS A 115 0.20 -7.78 -19.47
C HIS A 115 1.35 -7.08 -18.71
N CYS A 116 1.94 -6.02 -19.25
CA CYS A 116 3.22 -5.46 -18.76
C CYS A 116 4.40 -6.43 -18.88
N GLU A 117 4.30 -7.32 -19.85
CA GLU A 117 5.27 -8.34 -20.22
C GLU A 117 6.38 -7.81 -21.13
N MET A 118 6.11 -6.73 -21.86
CA MET A 118 7.08 -6.13 -22.76
C MET A 118 7.91 -5.09 -22.02
N LEU A 119 9.22 -5.24 -22.02
CA LEU A 119 10.11 -4.22 -21.48
C LEU A 119 10.35 -3.12 -22.52
N THR A 120 10.35 -1.86 -22.11
CA THR A 120 10.58 -0.70 -22.99
C THR A 120 11.50 0.35 -22.38
N CYS A 121 12.34 0.98 -23.20
CA CYS A 121 13.12 2.16 -22.78
C CYS A 121 12.36 3.46 -23.08
N ASN A 122 12.29 4.36 -22.09
CA ASN A 122 11.67 5.70 -22.27
C ASN A 122 12.63 6.73 -22.91
N GLU A 123 13.95 6.54 -22.79
CA GLU A 123 14.96 7.45 -23.36
C GLU A 123 16.06 6.66 -24.09
N THR A 124 16.52 7.19 -25.24
CA THR A 124 17.65 6.61 -26.00
C THR A 124 18.99 7.03 -25.38
N SER A 125 19.95 6.11 -25.25
CA SER A 125 21.28 6.33 -24.65
C SER A 125 22.13 7.50 -25.19
N SER A 126 21.72 8.17 -26.27
CA SER A 126 22.50 9.23 -26.90
C SER A 126 22.63 10.51 -26.05
N SER A 127 21.88 10.66 -24.96
CA SER A 127 21.90 11.87 -24.12
C SER A 127 22.74 11.80 -22.84
N VAL A 128 23.06 10.62 -22.27
CA VAL A 128 23.56 10.56 -20.88
C VAL A 128 24.99 10.01 -20.69
N LEU A 129 25.51 9.08 -21.52
CA LEU A 129 26.82 8.44 -21.25
C LEU A 129 27.75 8.25 -22.47
N GLY A 130 27.52 8.94 -23.58
CA GLY A 130 28.56 9.30 -24.57
C GLY A 130 29.46 8.21 -25.17
N GLY A 131 29.03 6.94 -25.26
CA GLY A 131 29.88 5.86 -25.77
C GLY A 131 29.23 5.09 -26.92
N SER A 132 29.69 5.35 -28.15
CA SER A 132 29.35 4.54 -29.32
C SER A 132 29.62 3.04 -29.05
N THR A 133 28.61 2.18 -29.25
CA THR A 133 28.75 0.71 -29.25
C THR A 133 29.34 0.18 -30.55
N ASP A 134 29.96 1.06 -31.36
CA ASP A 134 30.60 0.71 -32.61
C ASP A 134 31.75 -0.28 -32.38
N ALA A 135 31.49 -1.55 -32.69
CA ALA A 135 32.47 -2.62 -32.62
C ALA A 135 33.44 -2.65 -33.82
N THR A 136 33.23 -1.82 -34.85
CA THR A 136 33.92 -1.92 -36.14
C THR A 136 35.15 -1.02 -36.27
N HIS A 137 35.20 0.09 -35.53
CA HIS A 137 36.34 1.02 -35.53
C HIS A 137 36.90 1.24 -34.10
N ARG A 138 38.19 1.49 -33.96
CA ARG A 138 38.92 1.69 -32.70
C ARG A 138 39.83 2.91 -32.78
N ASP A 139 40.45 3.27 -31.66
CA ASP A 139 41.59 4.18 -31.64
C ASP A 139 42.87 3.41 -31.24
N LEU A 140 44.05 3.93 -31.59
CA LEU A 140 45.33 3.40 -31.14
C LEU A 140 46.03 4.42 -30.24
N SER A 141 46.30 4.04 -28.99
CA SER A 141 46.98 4.93 -28.04
C SER A 141 48.35 4.39 -27.62
N VAL A 142 49.32 5.30 -27.51
CA VAL A 142 50.68 5.00 -27.05
C VAL A 142 51.09 6.01 -25.99
N VAL A 143 51.42 5.53 -24.80
CA VAL A 143 51.84 6.33 -23.65
C VAL A 143 53.30 5.99 -23.34
N ILE A 144 54.21 6.94 -23.51
CA ILE A 144 55.66 6.71 -23.40
C ILE A 144 56.27 7.62 -22.34
N LEU A 145 57.04 7.03 -21.43
CA LEU A 145 57.92 7.77 -20.54
C LEU A 145 59.02 8.48 -21.33
N ASN A 146 59.02 9.82 -21.28
CA ASN A 146 59.91 10.68 -22.04
C ASN A 146 61.28 10.85 -21.36
N ARG A 147 61.93 9.76 -20.95
CA ARG A 147 63.22 9.77 -20.23
C ARG A 147 64.31 9.12 -21.06
N ILE A 148 65.53 9.65 -20.99
CA ILE A 148 66.70 9.08 -21.69
C ILE A 148 66.99 7.63 -21.30
N SER A 149 66.52 7.17 -20.14
CA SER A 149 66.61 5.78 -19.70
C SER A 149 65.84 4.81 -20.63
N MET A 150 64.89 5.30 -21.42
CA MET A 150 64.16 4.53 -22.42
C MET A 150 64.85 4.51 -23.80
N ALA A 151 66.01 5.16 -23.96
CA ALA A 151 66.65 5.35 -25.27
C ALA A 151 67.01 4.04 -25.99
N SER A 152 67.39 2.99 -25.24
CA SER A 152 67.72 1.67 -25.81
C SER A 152 66.54 0.99 -26.51
N TYR A 153 65.30 1.39 -26.19
CA TYR A 153 64.09 0.78 -26.76
C TYR A 153 63.47 1.62 -27.86
N GLN A 154 64.09 2.76 -28.17
CA GLN A 154 63.52 3.70 -29.10
C GLN A 154 63.42 3.16 -30.52
N SER A 155 64.42 2.42 -31.00
CA SER A 155 64.33 1.71 -32.27
C SER A 155 63.24 0.63 -32.24
N GLU A 156 63.13 -0.09 -31.12
CA GLU A 156 62.21 -1.23 -31.00
C GLU A 156 60.74 -0.84 -31.06
N TRP A 157 60.30 0.18 -30.29
CA TRP A 157 58.91 0.62 -30.42
C TRP A 157 58.65 1.32 -31.75
N ARG A 158 59.66 1.96 -32.38
CA ARG A 158 59.53 2.59 -33.70
C ARG A 158 59.22 1.53 -34.75
N TYR A 159 60.09 0.54 -34.89
CA TYR A 159 59.89 -0.56 -35.85
C TYR A 159 58.67 -1.41 -35.49
N GLY A 160 58.43 -1.64 -34.20
CA GLY A 160 57.25 -2.37 -33.72
C GLY A 160 55.94 -1.71 -34.12
N PHE A 161 55.78 -0.39 -33.93
CA PHE A 161 54.57 0.31 -34.36
C PHE A 161 54.48 0.51 -35.89
N GLU A 162 55.62 0.58 -36.60
CA GLU A 162 55.64 0.53 -38.07
C GLU A 162 55.07 -0.79 -38.58
N ASN A 163 55.48 -1.92 -38.01
CA ASN A 163 54.95 -3.24 -38.37
C ASN A 163 53.48 -3.40 -37.94
N PHE A 164 53.14 -2.97 -36.72
CA PHE A 164 51.78 -3.04 -36.19
C PHE A 164 50.81 -2.27 -37.08
N THR A 165 51.04 -0.96 -37.26
CA THR A 165 50.16 -0.10 -38.09
C THR A 165 50.23 -0.47 -39.57
N GLY A 166 51.39 -0.91 -40.07
CA GLY A 166 51.53 -1.39 -41.44
C GLY A 166 50.69 -2.63 -41.76
N TRP A 167 50.51 -3.54 -40.79
CA TRP A 167 49.60 -4.67 -40.95
C TRP A 167 48.15 -4.20 -41.11
N TYR A 168 47.70 -3.23 -40.30
CA TYR A 168 46.35 -2.65 -40.43
C TYR A 168 46.19 -1.85 -41.73
N ASP A 169 47.16 -1.01 -42.10
CA ASP A 169 47.14 -0.29 -43.39
C ASP A 169 46.96 -1.26 -44.59
N ALA A 170 47.58 -2.44 -44.53
CA ALA A 170 47.56 -3.43 -45.61
C ALA A 170 46.33 -4.34 -45.60
N ASN A 171 45.81 -4.70 -44.42
CA ASN A 171 44.76 -5.72 -44.28
C ASN A 171 43.41 -5.14 -43.83
N GLN A 172 43.40 -4.05 -43.06
CA GLN A 172 42.23 -3.46 -42.40
C GLN A 172 42.35 -1.92 -42.30
N PRO A 173 42.41 -1.18 -43.43
CA PRO A 173 42.85 0.22 -43.48
C PRO A 173 41.96 1.23 -42.74
N ASN A 174 40.72 0.87 -42.42
CA ASN A 174 39.77 1.73 -41.70
C ASN A 174 39.51 1.23 -40.28
N TYR A 175 40.34 0.34 -39.73
CA TYR A 175 40.08 -0.18 -38.38
C TYR A 175 40.33 0.86 -37.28
N PHE A 176 41.31 1.75 -37.47
CA PHE A 176 41.63 2.81 -36.50
C PHE A 176 41.22 4.19 -37.03
N ASP A 177 40.38 4.90 -36.28
CA ASP A 177 39.93 6.26 -36.63
C ASP A 177 40.90 7.33 -36.12
N ASN A 178 41.38 7.18 -34.89
CA ASN A 178 42.32 8.12 -34.28
C ASN A 178 43.52 7.41 -33.68
N TYR A 179 44.62 8.15 -33.59
CA TYR A 179 45.88 7.73 -33.00
C TYR A 179 46.32 8.76 -31.96
N TYR A 180 46.76 8.31 -30.80
CA TYR A 180 47.20 9.19 -29.71
C TYR A 180 48.61 8.82 -29.27
N ILE A 181 49.47 9.83 -29.14
CA ILE A 181 50.78 9.70 -28.49
C ILE A 181 50.79 10.60 -27.26
N THR A 182 50.87 9.99 -26.09
CA THR A 182 51.05 10.71 -24.83
C THR A 182 52.47 10.51 -24.34
N THR A 183 53.17 11.60 -24.10
CA THR A 183 54.50 11.58 -23.48
C THR A 183 54.43 12.16 -22.08
N PHE A 184 55.14 11.58 -21.13
CA PHE A 184 55.14 12.07 -19.76
C PHE A 184 56.53 12.02 -19.11
N ILE A 185 56.79 12.94 -18.18
CA ILE A 185 58.02 12.98 -17.38
C ILE A 185 57.83 13.85 -16.13
N ALA A 186 58.42 13.46 -14.99
CA ALA A 186 58.59 14.32 -13.83
C ALA A 186 59.92 15.10 -13.89
N LYS A 187 59.88 16.40 -13.60
CA LYS A 187 61.07 17.26 -13.47
C LYS A 187 61.05 18.00 -12.14
N ALA A 188 62.24 18.34 -11.64
CA ALA A 188 62.43 19.18 -10.47
C ALA A 188 63.00 20.53 -10.92
N ASN A 189 62.48 21.63 -10.39
CA ASN A 189 63.09 22.94 -10.60
C ASN A 189 64.32 23.12 -9.68
N SER A 190 65.00 24.26 -9.80
CA SER A 190 66.17 24.59 -8.97
C SER A 190 65.90 24.60 -7.46
N SER A 191 64.63 24.72 -7.05
CA SER A 191 64.19 24.71 -5.65
C SER A 191 63.82 23.30 -5.14
N GLY A 192 63.99 22.26 -5.96
CA GLY A 192 63.61 20.88 -5.63
C GLY A 192 62.11 20.58 -5.76
N PHE A 193 61.29 21.52 -6.22
CA PHE A 193 59.87 21.29 -6.46
C PHE A 193 59.67 20.43 -7.70
N VAL A 194 59.01 19.29 -7.53
CA VAL A 194 58.70 18.34 -8.60
C VAL A 194 57.40 18.74 -9.32
N TYR A 195 57.45 18.80 -10.63
CA TYR A 195 56.32 19.07 -11.51
C TYR A 195 56.28 18.06 -12.66
N ASN A 196 55.06 17.77 -13.12
CA ASN A 196 54.81 16.77 -14.15
C ASN A 196 54.58 17.45 -15.51
N ILE A 197 55.20 16.94 -16.56
CA ILE A 197 54.93 17.35 -17.94
C ILE A 197 54.25 16.18 -18.64
N ILE A 198 53.01 16.38 -19.10
CA ILE A 198 52.23 15.36 -19.81
C ILE A 198 51.68 16.00 -21.08
N ASN A 199 52.08 15.48 -22.24
CA ASN A 199 51.69 16.00 -23.55
C ASN A 199 50.97 14.91 -24.35
N LYS A 200 49.68 15.11 -24.63
CA LYS A 200 48.86 14.28 -25.53
C LYS A 200 48.88 14.88 -26.94
N LEU A 201 49.20 14.07 -27.94
CA LEU A 201 49.25 14.44 -29.35
C LEU A 201 48.28 13.56 -30.15
N PRO A 202 47.18 14.12 -30.67
CA PRO A 202 46.23 13.39 -31.51
C PRO A 202 46.64 13.38 -32.99
N PHE A 203 46.33 12.30 -33.70
CA PHE A 203 46.50 12.15 -35.15
C PHE A 203 45.32 11.37 -35.74
N THR A 204 44.99 11.64 -37.00
CA THR A 204 43.91 10.96 -37.73
C THR A 204 44.43 9.97 -38.78
N THR A 205 45.75 9.83 -38.94
CA THR A 205 46.36 8.92 -39.92
C THR A 205 47.56 8.16 -39.34
N SER A 206 47.71 6.90 -39.73
CA SER A 206 48.85 6.05 -39.34
C SER A 206 50.20 6.61 -39.81
N ALA A 207 50.23 7.33 -40.94
CA ALA A 207 51.43 7.96 -41.46
C ALA A 207 51.94 9.11 -40.58
N ALA A 208 51.04 10.01 -40.14
CA ALA A 208 51.40 11.11 -39.24
C ALA A 208 51.84 10.59 -37.87
N PHE A 209 51.11 9.60 -37.34
CA PHE A 209 51.46 8.89 -36.11
C PHE A 209 52.87 8.25 -36.17
N ARG A 210 53.17 7.48 -37.23
CA ARG A 210 54.51 6.88 -37.43
C ARG A 210 55.61 7.94 -37.55
N SER A 211 55.34 9.03 -38.27
CA SER A 211 56.28 10.14 -38.40
C SER A 211 56.62 10.75 -37.03
N GLN A 212 55.61 10.96 -36.19
CA GLN A 212 55.82 11.48 -34.84
C GLN A 212 56.59 10.47 -33.96
N ILE A 213 56.21 9.18 -33.97
CA ILE A 213 56.93 8.15 -33.19
C ILE A 213 58.41 8.06 -33.59
N ARG A 214 58.73 8.19 -34.89
CA ARG A 214 60.12 8.28 -35.38
C ARG A 214 60.84 9.52 -34.91
N GLY A 215 60.14 10.64 -34.76
CA GLY A 215 60.70 11.92 -34.34
C GLY A 215 60.75 12.16 -32.83
N LEU A 216 60.19 11.26 -32.01
CA LEU A 216 60.14 11.43 -30.55
C LEU A 216 61.54 11.67 -29.97
N GLY A 217 61.76 12.83 -29.35
CA GLY A 217 62.99 13.16 -28.64
C GLY A 217 62.86 12.83 -27.16
N LEU A 218 63.81 12.06 -26.62
CA LEU A 218 63.87 11.75 -25.18
C LEU A 218 64.61 12.85 -24.42
N THR A 219 64.17 13.16 -23.20
CA THR A 219 64.79 14.21 -22.37
C THR A 219 65.38 13.66 -21.07
N VAL A 220 66.21 14.47 -20.40
CA VAL A 220 66.78 14.12 -19.10
C VAL A 220 65.77 14.45 -18.00
N SER A 221 65.48 13.47 -17.15
CA SER A 221 64.73 13.66 -15.91
C SER A 221 65.70 14.09 -14.80
N THR A 222 65.36 15.13 -14.05
CA THR A 222 66.07 15.50 -12.81
C THR A 222 65.51 14.76 -11.59
N VAL A 223 64.40 14.03 -11.76
CA VAL A 223 63.80 13.15 -10.75
C VAL A 223 64.26 11.72 -11.03
N THR A 224 64.84 11.07 -10.03
CA THR A 224 65.48 9.76 -10.19
C THR A 224 64.56 8.57 -9.98
N THR A 225 63.44 8.76 -9.26
CA THR A 225 62.48 7.71 -8.87
C THR A 225 61.05 8.22 -8.96
N GLY A 226 60.13 7.39 -9.45
CA GLY A 226 58.70 7.72 -9.53
C GLY A 226 58.36 8.64 -10.71
N GLN A 227 57.35 8.28 -11.49
CA GLN A 227 56.87 9.03 -12.67
C GLN A 227 55.35 9.14 -12.67
N PRO A 228 54.74 10.17 -13.30
CA PRO A 228 53.30 10.41 -13.29
C PRO A 228 52.56 9.54 -14.31
N VAL A 229 52.67 8.22 -14.15
CA VAL A 229 52.17 7.23 -15.12
C VAL A 229 50.65 7.22 -15.15
N LEU A 230 49.99 7.25 -13.98
CA LEU A 230 48.53 7.14 -13.89
C LEU A 230 47.86 8.39 -14.48
N SER A 231 48.43 9.56 -14.21
CA SER A 231 48.02 10.84 -14.81
C SER A 231 48.16 10.82 -16.34
N ALA A 232 49.22 10.20 -16.86
CA ALA A 232 49.44 10.10 -18.30
C ALA A 232 48.43 9.18 -18.99
N ILE A 233 48.09 8.05 -18.36
CA ILE A 233 47.03 7.16 -18.82
C ILE A 233 45.68 7.90 -18.79
N GLN A 234 45.33 8.53 -17.66
CA GLN A 234 44.10 9.31 -17.51
C GLN A 234 43.97 10.37 -18.61
N ARG A 235 45.00 11.21 -18.81
CA ARG A 235 45.00 12.27 -19.83
C ARG A 235 44.87 11.73 -21.24
N THR A 236 45.28 10.48 -21.49
CA THR A 236 45.10 9.83 -22.80
C THR A 236 43.64 9.45 -23.03
N ILE A 237 42.96 8.96 -22.00
CA ILE A 237 41.56 8.51 -22.08
C ILE A 237 40.59 9.70 -22.21
N VAL A 238 40.83 10.80 -21.49
CA VAL A 238 39.91 11.96 -21.45
C VAL A 238 40.29 13.09 -22.42
N ASP A 239 39.32 13.92 -22.78
CA ASP A 239 39.53 15.24 -23.40
C ASP A 239 39.87 16.33 -22.37
N ASP A 240 40.07 17.56 -22.83
CA ASP A 240 40.39 18.70 -21.96
C ASP A 240 39.20 19.13 -21.06
N SER A 241 38.00 18.63 -21.32
CA SER A 241 36.80 18.84 -20.49
C SER A 241 36.58 17.70 -19.48
N GLY A 242 37.44 16.66 -19.49
CA GLY A 242 37.33 15.50 -18.61
C GLY A 242 36.39 14.39 -19.12
N ASN A 243 35.85 14.50 -20.33
CA ASN A 243 34.98 13.47 -20.92
C ASN A 243 35.81 12.38 -21.58
N VAL A 244 35.31 11.14 -21.59
CA VAL A 244 35.95 10.02 -22.30
C VAL A 244 36.00 10.31 -23.81
N ALA A 245 37.20 10.37 -24.36
CA ALA A 245 37.46 10.76 -25.75
C ALA A 245 37.99 9.61 -26.62
N ILE A 246 38.32 8.48 -26.01
CA ILE A 246 38.80 7.28 -26.70
C ILE A 246 37.65 6.30 -26.97
N LYS A 247 37.64 5.67 -28.15
CA LYS A 247 36.67 4.61 -28.47
C LYS A 247 36.82 3.42 -27.52
N LYS A 248 35.69 2.79 -27.15
CA LYS A 248 35.67 1.58 -26.32
C LYS A 248 36.50 0.46 -26.95
N ARG A 249 37.18 -0.33 -26.11
CA ARG A 249 38.04 -1.48 -26.52
C ARG A 249 39.24 -1.09 -27.39
N SER A 250 39.65 0.17 -27.36
CA SER A 250 40.87 0.63 -28.02
C SER A 250 42.11 0.11 -27.29
N PRO A 251 43.14 -0.39 -28.00
CA PRO A 251 44.41 -0.74 -27.38
C PRO A 251 45.22 0.50 -26.98
N MET A 252 45.73 0.49 -25.75
CA MET A 252 46.65 1.49 -25.23
C MET A 252 47.94 0.82 -24.76
N PHE A 253 49.06 1.15 -25.40
CA PHE A 253 50.37 0.64 -25.03
C PHE A 253 51.09 1.64 -24.12
N VAL A 254 51.46 1.21 -22.92
CA VAL A 254 52.10 2.06 -21.90
C VAL A 254 53.54 1.57 -21.69
N PHE A 255 54.53 2.39 -22.00
CA PHE A 255 55.95 2.06 -21.86
C PHE A 255 56.57 2.80 -20.67
N VAL A 256 57.07 2.04 -19.69
CA VAL A 256 57.64 2.57 -18.44
C VAL A 256 58.91 1.81 -18.03
N ASP A 257 59.77 2.46 -17.24
CA ASP A 257 60.94 1.85 -16.59
C ASP A 257 61.09 2.26 -15.11
N ASP A 258 60.07 2.90 -14.55
CA ASP A 258 60.03 3.43 -13.19
C ASP A 258 58.62 3.28 -12.58
N GLU A 259 58.52 3.45 -11.27
CA GLU A 259 57.27 3.29 -10.51
C GLU A 259 56.31 4.47 -10.72
N PRO A 260 55.00 4.27 -10.49
CA PRO A 260 54.05 5.37 -10.51
C PRO A 260 54.20 6.24 -9.25
N SER A 261 54.42 7.54 -9.42
CA SER A 261 54.47 8.52 -8.32
C SER A 261 53.08 9.01 -7.87
N ASP A 262 52.06 8.69 -8.66
CA ASP A 262 50.71 9.22 -8.58
C ASP A 262 49.67 8.14 -8.23
N VAL A 263 50.05 7.19 -7.37
CA VAL A 263 49.21 6.06 -6.91
C VAL A 263 47.90 6.52 -6.25
N TYR A 264 47.83 7.74 -5.75
CA TYR A 264 46.59 8.33 -5.24
C TYR A 264 45.46 8.40 -6.31
N LEU A 265 45.80 8.40 -7.60
CA LEU A 265 44.83 8.37 -8.72
C LEU A 265 44.34 6.97 -9.07
N LEU A 266 44.86 5.92 -8.42
CA LEU A 266 44.60 4.54 -8.83
C LEU A 266 43.10 4.23 -8.91
N ARG A 267 42.31 4.64 -7.91
CA ARG A 267 40.87 4.34 -7.85
C ARG A 267 40.07 5.06 -8.93
N ASP A 268 40.36 6.34 -9.14
CA ASP A 268 39.73 7.12 -10.21
C ASP A 268 40.09 6.55 -11.59
N LEU A 269 41.33 6.10 -11.76
CA LEU A 269 41.77 5.49 -13.00
C LEU A 269 41.17 4.11 -13.23
N GLU A 270 41.04 3.26 -12.20
CA GLU A 270 40.37 1.95 -12.29
C GLU A 270 38.93 2.11 -12.80
N LEU A 271 38.20 3.05 -12.21
CA LEU A 271 36.85 3.40 -12.66
C LEU A 271 36.86 3.86 -14.12
N LEU A 272 37.73 4.81 -14.46
CA LEU A 272 37.81 5.40 -15.79
C LEU A 272 38.12 4.34 -16.86
N VAL A 273 39.04 3.42 -16.58
CA VAL A 273 39.43 2.33 -17.47
C VAL A 273 38.27 1.37 -17.73
N VAL A 274 37.44 1.11 -16.72
CA VAL A 274 36.24 0.26 -16.82
C VAL A 274 35.15 0.98 -17.62
N GLN A 275 34.92 2.27 -17.35
CA GLN A 275 33.97 3.11 -18.09
C GLN A 275 34.34 3.22 -19.58
N SER A 276 35.61 3.48 -19.87
CA SER A 276 36.11 3.60 -21.25
C SER A 276 36.34 2.25 -21.92
N GLN A 277 36.33 1.15 -21.16
CA GLN A 277 36.65 -0.21 -21.63
C GLN A 277 37.95 -0.26 -22.46
N VAL A 278 38.95 0.56 -22.11
CA VAL A 278 40.24 0.59 -22.80
C VAL A 278 41.07 -0.62 -22.39
N GLN A 279 41.86 -1.19 -23.30
CA GLN A 279 42.75 -2.31 -22.98
C GLN A 279 44.18 -1.78 -22.75
N LEU A 280 44.67 -1.87 -21.51
CA LEU A 280 46.00 -1.39 -21.13
C LEU A 280 47.05 -2.48 -21.31
N PHE A 281 47.94 -2.29 -22.27
CA PHE A 281 49.14 -3.09 -22.49
C PHE A 281 50.32 -2.39 -21.82
N ILE A 282 50.56 -2.72 -20.54
CA ILE A 282 51.61 -2.09 -19.75
C ILE A 282 52.91 -2.88 -19.93
N ILE A 283 53.90 -2.23 -20.53
CA ILE A 283 55.20 -2.79 -20.88
C ILE A 283 56.26 -2.13 -20.00
N VAL A 284 56.79 -2.92 -19.09
CA VAL A 284 57.87 -2.52 -18.19
C VAL A 284 59.22 -2.93 -18.78
N THR A 285 60.16 -1.99 -18.80
CA THR A 285 61.51 -2.19 -19.34
C THR A 285 62.59 -1.86 -18.31
N SER A 286 63.82 -2.35 -18.50
CA SER A 286 64.95 -1.99 -17.63
C SER A 286 65.56 -0.65 -18.03
N GLN A 287 66.06 0.11 -17.06
CA GLN A 287 66.67 1.42 -17.30
C GLN A 287 67.99 1.29 -18.11
N TYR A 288 68.25 2.27 -18.98
CA TYR A 288 69.48 2.37 -19.78
C TYR A 288 70.75 2.06 -18.94
N ALA A 289 71.55 1.09 -19.40
CA ALA A 289 72.80 0.60 -18.80
C ALA A 289 72.69 -0.14 -17.45
N SER A 290 71.49 -0.47 -16.94
CA SER A 290 71.33 -1.37 -15.77
C SER A 290 71.48 -2.85 -16.18
N THR A 291 72.44 -3.56 -15.59
CA THR A 291 72.67 -5.00 -15.85
C THR A 291 71.99 -5.93 -14.85
N THR A 292 71.41 -5.42 -13.75
CA THR A 292 71.03 -6.29 -12.62
C THR A 292 69.78 -5.91 -11.82
N THR A 293 68.99 -4.88 -12.14
CA THR A 293 67.67 -4.68 -11.50
C THR A 293 66.84 -3.59 -12.20
N CYS A 294 65.55 -3.85 -12.43
CA CYS A 294 64.56 -2.79 -12.62
C CYS A 294 64.26 -2.13 -11.28
N GLY A 295 64.13 -0.79 -11.26
CA GLY A 295 63.63 -0.07 -10.07
C GLY A 295 62.28 -0.59 -9.60
N ILE A 296 61.38 -0.92 -10.54
CA ILE A 296 60.03 -1.45 -10.28
C ILE A 296 60.03 -2.82 -9.57
N ALA A 297 61.07 -3.64 -9.76
CA ALA A 297 61.16 -4.96 -9.16
C ALA A 297 61.67 -4.92 -7.71
N ALA A 298 62.27 -3.82 -7.26
CA ALA A 298 62.90 -3.71 -5.95
C ALA A 298 61.92 -3.36 -4.80
N SER A 299 60.76 -2.75 -5.10
CA SER A 299 59.76 -2.34 -4.11
C SER A 299 58.52 -3.25 -4.03
N GLY A 300 58.24 -4.02 -5.09
CA GLY A 300 57.02 -4.83 -5.24
C GLY A 300 55.73 -4.02 -5.49
N THR A 301 55.62 -2.80 -4.99
CA THR A 301 54.39 -1.99 -5.04
C THR A 301 54.02 -1.51 -6.45
N GLY A 302 54.99 -1.04 -7.25
CA GLY A 302 54.71 -0.57 -8.61
C GLY A 302 54.26 -1.69 -9.55
N GLN A 303 54.83 -2.88 -9.39
CA GLN A 303 54.44 -4.06 -10.18
C GLN A 303 52.98 -4.46 -9.92
N VAL A 304 52.54 -4.42 -8.66
CA VAL A 304 51.13 -4.71 -8.28
C VAL A 304 50.18 -3.71 -8.91
N VAL A 305 50.51 -2.41 -8.88
CA VAL A 305 49.66 -1.37 -9.48
C VAL A 305 49.50 -1.58 -10.99
N TYR A 306 50.60 -1.87 -11.69
CA TYR A 306 50.57 -2.10 -13.14
C TYR A 306 49.87 -3.41 -13.51
N SER A 307 50.13 -4.50 -12.78
CA SER A 307 49.45 -5.78 -13.05
C SER A 307 47.95 -5.67 -12.79
N GLN A 308 47.54 -4.98 -11.72
CA GLN A 308 46.13 -4.71 -11.40
C GLN A 308 45.44 -3.87 -12.48
N LEU A 309 46.05 -2.76 -12.92
CA LEU A 309 45.47 -1.93 -14.00
C LEU A 309 45.35 -2.70 -15.31
N ALA A 310 46.38 -3.48 -15.68
CA ALA A 310 46.33 -4.33 -16.86
C ALA A 310 45.21 -5.38 -16.76
N ALA A 311 45.08 -6.06 -15.61
CA ALA A 311 44.05 -7.05 -15.37
C ALA A 311 42.62 -6.45 -15.40
N ILE A 312 42.41 -5.32 -14.72
CA ILE A 312 41.11 -4.61 -14.70
C ILE A 312 40.69 -4.18 -16.11
N SER A 313 41.64 -3.70 -16.90
CA SER A 313 41.42 -3.28 -18.29
C SER A 313 41.18 -4.46 -19.27
N GLY A 314 41.41 -5.70 -18.85
CA GLY A 314 41.45 -6.88 -19.74
C GLY A 314 42.61 -6.86 -20.74
N GLY A 315 43.62 -6.04 -20.46
CA GLY A 315 44.86 -5.86 -21.22
C GLY A 315 45.96 -6.84 -20.80
N LEU A 316 47.21 -6.39 -20.78
CA LEU A 316 48.37 -7.26 -20.54
C LEU A 316 49.48 -6.54 -19.78
N PHE A 317 50.04 -7.21 -18.77
CA PHE A 317 51.23 -6.75 -18.07
C PHE A 317 52.47 -7.54 -18.53
N VAL A 318 53.37 -6.87 -19.27
CA VAL A 318 54.59 -7.49 -19.79
C VAL A 318 55.81 -6.89 -19.09
N ASN A 319 56.60 -7.76 -18.48
CA ASN A 319 57.78 -7.38 -17.70
C ASN A 319 59.08 -7.85 -18.37
N PHE A 320 59.89 -6.91 -18.85
CA PHE A 320 61.19 -7.17 -19.48
C PHE A 320 62.40 -6.90 -18.58
N CYS A 321 62.20 -6.70 -17.28
CA CYS A 321 63.23 -6.30 -16.34
C CYS A 321 64.45 -7.22 -16.25
N ASN A 322 64.30 -8.50 -16.60
CA ASN A 322 65.35 -9.52 -16.51
C ASN A 322 65.97 -9.89 -17.86
N SER A 323 65.68 -9.14 -18.95
CA SER A 323 66.17 -9.43 -20.30
C SER A 323 66.99 -8.26 -20.88
N PRO A 324 68.28 -8.11 -20.52
CA PRO A 324 69.09 -7.02 -21.03
C PRO A 324 69.42 -7.19 -22.53
N LEU A 325 69.13 -6.16 -23.32
CA LEU A 325 69.71 -5.84 -24.65
C LEU A 325 69.32 -6.70 -25.88
N ASN A 326 68.33 -7.58 -25.78
CA ASN A 326 67.68 -8.21 -26.95
C ASN A 326 66.15 -8.28 -26.75
N ILE A 327 65.56 -7.15 -26.35
CA ILE A 327 64.15 -7.12 -25.96
C ILE A 327 63.27 -7.22 -27.20
N PRO A 328 62.40 -8.23 -27.32
CA PRO A 328 61.59 -8.42 -28.52
C PRO A 328 60.39 -7.46 -28.59
N ILE A 329 60.47 -6.18 -28.18
CA ILE A 329 59.32 -5.24 -28.25
C ILE A 329 58.79 -5.20 -29.70
N THR A 330 59.68 -5.14 -30.70
CA THR A 330 59.29 -5.24 -32.10
C THR A 330 58.51 -6.54 -32.38
N LYS A 331 58.96 -7.69 -31.86
CA LYS A 331 58.28 -8.98 -32.04
C LYS A 331 56.96 -9.05 -31.28
N THR A 332 56.89 -8.50 -30.06
CA THR A 332 55.66 -8.42 -29.25
C THR A 332 54.60 -7.61 -30.00
N LEU A 333 54.95 -6.40 -30.46
CA LEU A 333 54.03 -5.56 -31.23
C LEU A 333 53.66 -6.21 -32.57
N SER A 334 54.62 -6.80 -33.28
CA SER A 334 54.34 -7.51 -34.55
C SER A 334 53.44 -8.72 -34.36
N ALA A 335 53.55 -9.44 -33.23
CA ALA A 335 52.68 -10.57 -32.90
C ALA A 335 51.28 -10.11 -32.46
N LEU A 336 51.19 -9.04 -31.65
CA LEU A 336 49.91 -8.52 -31.16
C LEU A 336 49.09 -7.86 -32.27
N GLY A 337 49.72 -7.26 -33.30
CA GLY A 337 49.02 -6.58 -34.39
C GLY A 337 47.87 -7.40 -35.00
N PRO A 338 48.16 -8.55 -35.62
CA PRO A 338 47.12 -9.42 -36.18
C PRO A 338 46.15 -9.97 -35.13
N ILE A 339 46.65 -10.24 -33.91
CA ILE A 339 45.87 -10.87 -32.84
C ILE A 339 44.78 -9.94 -32.32
N LEU A 340 45.05 -8.65 -32.18
CA LEU A 340 44.10 -7.69 -31.59
C LEU A 340 42.94 -7.33 -32.53
N TYR A 341 42.99 -7.70 -33.80
CA TYR A 341 41.90 -7.47 -34.73
C TYR A 341 40.67 -8.32 -34.36
N GLN A 342 39.58 -7.64 -33.97
CA GLN A 342 38.32 -8.27 -33.54
C GLN A 342 38.52 -9.33 -32.43
N LEU A 343 39.48 -9.11 -31.55
CA LEU A 343 39.78 -10.03 -30.47
C LEU A 343 38.73 -9.92 -29.36
N GLU A 344 38.10 -11.03 -29.05
CA GLU A 344 37.15 -11.15 -27.96
C GLU A 344 37.69 -12.05 -26.86
N THR A 345 37.47 -11.67 -25.60
CA THR A 345 37.84 -12.51 -24.45
C THR A 345 36.75 -13.54 -24.22
N MET A 346 37.10 -14.82 -24.26
CA MET A 346 36.19 -15.93 -23.97
C MET A 346 36.13 -16.18 -22.46
N THR A 347 37.29 -16.38 -21.86
CA THR A 347 37.45 -16.39 -20.42
C THR A 347 38.79 -15.79 -20.01
N GLN A 348 38.87 -15.31 -18.78
CA GLN A 348 40.09 -14.82 -18.17
C GLN A 348 40.09 -15.09 -16.67
N LEU A 349 41.27 -15.29 -16.12
CA LEU A 349 41.46 -15.51 -14.70
C LEU A 349 42.82 -14.95 -14.26
N ASP A 350 42.81 -14.26 -13.14
CA ASP A 350 44.00 -13.80 -12.42
C ASP A 350 44.04 -14.51 -11.07
N ALA A 351 45.21 -15.05 -10.71
CA ALA A 351 45.42 -15.69 -9.43
C ALA A 351 46.77 -15.29 -8.82
N PRO A 352 46.80 -15.02 -7.50
CA PRO A 352 48.02 -14.61 -6.80
C PRO A 352 49.06 -15.73 -6.70
N ASP A 353 48.63 -16.99 -6.79
CA ASP A 353 49.51 -18.15 -6.87
C ASP A 353 48.84 -19.26 -7.70
N CYS A 354 49.57 -19.83 -8.64
CA CYS A 354 49.09 -20.85 -9.58
C CYS A 354 49.79 -22.20 -9.41
N SER A 355 50.52 -22.36 -8.30
CA SER A 355 51.32 -23.56 -8.01
C SER A 355 50.47 -24.82 -7.87
N THR A 356 49.22 -24.70 -7.41
CA THR A 356 48.26 -25.81 -7.27
C THR A 356 47.47 -26.12 -8.53
N GLY A 357 47.63 -25.32 -9.58
CA GLY A 357 46.80 -25.34 -10.77
C GLY A 357 45.52 -24.53 -10.61
N ILE A 358 45.28 -23.64 -11.58
CA ILE A 358 44.03 -22.89 -11.71
C ILE A 358 43.26 -23.37 -12.91
N THR A 359 41.94 -23.45 -12.80
CA THR A 359 41.07 -24.00 -13.83
C THR A 359 39.89 -23.08 -14.10
N ASP A 360 39.52 -22.94 -15.38
CA ASP A 360 38.25 -22.35 -15.78
C ASP A 360 37.70 -23.04 -17.04
N SER A 361 36.45 -22.78 -17.38
CA SER A 361 35.78 -23.34 -18.55
C SER A 361 35.46 -22.29 -19.60
N PHE A 362 35.52 -22.72 -20.85
CA PHE A 362 35.23 -21.89 -21.99
C PHE A 362 34.65 -22.73 -23.16
N GLY A 363 33.54 -22.30 -23.77
CA GLY A 363 33.04 -22.80 -25.06
C GLY A 363 33.83 -22.31 -26.29
N ILE A 364 33.98 -23.22 -27.26
CA ILE A 364 34.51 -22.98 -28.60
C ILE A 364 33.35 -23.08 -29.59
N GLY A 365 33.04 -21.94 -30.21
CA GLY A 365 32.07 -21.83 -31.31
C GLY A 365 32.72 -21.81 -32.69
N ASN A 366 31.94 -21.43 -33.71
CA ASN A 366 32.33 -21.43 -35.14
C ASN A 366 33.35 -20.32 -35.53
N GLN A 367 34.19 -19.91 -34.58
CA GLN A 367 35.22 -18.89 -34.77
C GLN A 367 36.48 -19.50 -35.39
N GLN A 368 37.24 -18.69 -36.14
CA GLN A 368 38.32 -19.20 -36.99
C GLN A 368 39.67 -19.40 -36.26
N THR A 369 39.94 -18.67 -35.18
CA THR A 369 41.25 -18.76 -34.47
C THR A 369 41.12 -18.35 -33.01
N TYR A 370 41.71 -19.15 -32.12
CA TYR A 370 41.77 -18.91 -30.68
C TYR A 370 43.21 -18.81 -30.19
N TYR A 371 43.41 -18.07 -29.11
CA TYR A 371 44.69 -17.83 -28.47
C TYR A 371 44.57 -17.98 -26.96
N ILE A 372 45.58 -18.57 -26.34
CA ILE A 372 45.80 -18.46 -24.89
C ILE A 372 46.93 -17.46 -24.70
N ILE A 373 46.61 -16.36 -24.02
CA ILE A 373 47.51 -15.28 -23.65
C ILE A 373 47.74 -15.45 -22.15
N THR A 374 48.97 -15.69 -21.73
CA THR A 374 49.27 -15.84 -20.30
C THR A 374 50.49 -15.02 -19.91
N THR A 375 50.46 -14.53 -18.68
CA THR A 375 51.62 -13.95 -18.01
C THR A 375 51.93 -14.77 -16.78
N SER A 376 53.16 -15.26 -16.69
CA SER A 376 53.64 -16.06 -15.57
C SER A 376 55.12 -15.81 -15.33
N GLU A 377 55.54 -15.81 -14.07
CA GLU A 377 56.95 -15.67 -13.70
C GLU A 377 57.80 -16.86 -14.17
N ASN A 378 57.17 -18.03 -14.29
CA ASN A 378 57.79 -19.28 -14.70
C ASN A 378 57.05 -19.88 -15.90
N THR A 379 57.70 -20.81 -16.61
CA THR A 379 57.07 -21.51 -17.75
C THR A 379 55.78 -22.19 -17.31
N PRO A 380 54.60 -21.76 -17.82
CA PRO A 380 53.33 -22.33 -17.42
C PRO A 380 53.11 -23.66 -18.12
N ASN A 381 52.59 -24.64 -17.38
CA ASN A 381 52.04 -25.86 -17.95
C ASN A 381 50.55 -25.65 -18.19
N VAL A 382 50.15 -25.66 -19.46
CA VAL A 382 48.76 -25.42 -19.89
C VAL A 382 48.19 -26.72 -20.45
N SER A 383 47.02 -27.13 -19.98
CA SER A 383 46.27 -28.25 -20.53
C SER A 383 44.82 -27.85 -20.81
N LEU A 384 44.27 -28.41 -21.88
CA LEU A 384 42.89 -28.22 -22.31
C LEU A 384 42.17 -29.56 -22.27
N TYR A 385 41.10 -29.65 -21.48
CA TYR A 385 40.24 -30.83 -21.42
C TYR A 385 38.90 -30.52 -22.10
N ASN A 386 38.61 -31.17 -23.22
CA ASN A 386 37.31 -31.06 -23.87
C ASN A 386 36.28 -31.88 -23.05
N LEU A 387 35.31 -31.19 -22.46
CA LEU A 387 34.27 -31.78 -21.61
C LEU A 387 33.27 -32.64 -22.39
N ASP A 388 33.08 -32.36 -23.68
CA ASP A 388 32.15 -33.10 -24.54
C ASP A 388 32.79 -34.39 -25.07
N SER A 389 34.01 -34.31 -25.62
CA SER A 389 34.72 -35.46 -26.21
C SER A 389 35.57 -36.24 -25.21
N LYS A 390 35.73 -35.72 -23.98
CA LYS A 390 36.58 -36.26 -22.91
C LYS A 390 38.06 -36.40 -23.30
N GLN A 391 38.54 -35.60 -24.25
CA GLN A 391 39.94 -35.61 -24.71
C GLN A 391 40.76 -34.48 -24.08
N THR A 392 42.05 -34.72 -23.86
CA THR A 392 43.00 -33.72 -23.37
C THR A 392 43.95 -33.29 -24.49
N THR A 393 44.17 -31.99 -24.64
CA THR A 393 45.12 -31.37 -25.56
C THR A 393 46.10 -30.52 -24.76
N VAL A 394 47.40 -30.65 -25.01
CA VAL A 394 48.45 -29.84 -24.38
C VAL A 394 49.02 -28.90 -25.44
N PRO A 395 48.63 -27.62 -25.47
CA PRO A 395 49.11 -26.68 -26.46
C PRO A 395 50.59 -26.32 -26.21
N THR A 396 51.35 -26.18 -27.29
CA THR A 396 52.74 -25.69 -27.24
C THR A 396 52.76 -24.17 -27.41
N ALA A 397 53.53 -23.46 -26.58
CA ALA A 397 53.68 -22.02 -26.71
C ALA A 397 54.33 -21.67 -28.06
N GLY A 398 53.62 -20.92 -28.89
CA GLY A 398 54.13 -20.45 -30.19
C GLY A 398 55.05 -19.24 -30.06
N LEU A 399 54.93 -18.51 -28.95
CA LEU A 399 55.76 -17.34 -28.65
C LEU A 399 55.92 -17.18 -27.12
N HIS A 400 57.13 -16.87 -26.68
CA HIS A 400 57.48 -16.59 -25.30
C HIS A 400 58.42 -15.38 -25.23
N ILE A 401 58.04 -14.37 -24.46
CA ILE A 401 58.74 -13.08 -24.37
C ILE A 401 58.65 -12.55 -22.92
N GLY A 402 59.74 -12.60 -22.15
CA GLY A 402 59.72 -12.17 -20.75
C GLY A 402 58.82 -13.09 -19.92
N ASN A 403 57.86 -12.53 -19.17
CA ASN A 403 56.83 -13.29 -18.46
C ASN A 403 55.61 -13.64 -19.34
N PHE A 404 55.59 -13.25 -20.62
CA PHE A 404 54.45 -13.44 -21.52
C PHE A 404 54.59 -14.69 -22.38
N TYR A 405 53.53 -15.50 -22.46
CA TYR A 405 53.43 -16.65 -23.35
C TYR A 405 52.14 -16.58 -24.17
N LEU A 406 52.26 -16.94 -25.44
CA LEU A 406 51.16 -17.02 -26.38
C LEU A 406 51.08 -18.42 -26.99
N PHE A 407 49.91 -19.04 -26.87
CA PHE A 407 49.59 -20.33 -27.46
C PHE A 407 48.55 -20.11 -28.55
N SER A 408 48.83 -20.56 -29.78
CA SER A 408 47.85 -20.54 -30.88
C SER A 408 47.07 -21.85 -30.85
N LEU A 409 45.75 -21.75 -30.85
CA LEU A 409 44.83 -22.88 -30.84
C LEU A 409 44.16 -22.95 -32.22
N ASN A 410 44.77 -23.73 -33.11
CA ASN A 410 44.23 -23.96 -34.46
C ASN A 410 43.47 -25.30 -34.46
N GLU A 411 42.34 -25.36 -35.17
CA GLU A 411 41.62 -26.62 -35.46
C GLU A 411 41.03 -27.35 -34.23
N LEU A 412 40.70 -26.64 -33.14
CA LEU A 412 39.98 -27.25 -32.03
C LEU A 412 38.53 -27.59 -32.44
N PRO A 413 38.05 -28.82 -32.18
CA PRO A 413 36.65 -29.17 -32.37
C PRO A 413 35.71 -28.26 -31.58
N LEU A 414 34.48 -28.06 -32.09
CA LEU A 414 33.41 -27.39 -31.37
C LEU A 414 33.16 -28.12 -30.05
N GLY A 415 33.01 -27.36 -28.95
CA GLY A 415 32.69 -27.94 -27.65
C GLY A 415 33.05 -27.05 -26.47
N THR A 416 32.77 -27.53 -25.26
CA THR A 416 33.18 -26.87 -24.02
C THR A 416 34.53 -27.42 -23.56
N TYR A 417 35.48 -26.53 -23.33
CA TYR A 417 36.81 -26.85 -22.85
C TYR A 417 37.00 -26.37 -21.41
N SER A 418 37.74 -27.14 -20.63
CA SER A 418 38.29 -26.72 -19.36
C SER A 418 39.78 -26.47 -19.56
N ILE A 419 40.24 -25.25 -19.28
CA ILE A 419 41.66 -24.91 -19.28
C ILE A 419 42.20 -25.06 -17.87
N THR A 420 43.33 -25.74 -17.72
CA THR A 420 44.10 -25.79 -16.47
C THR A 420 45.48 -25.20 -16.72
N MET A 421 45.90 -24.28 -15.85
CA MET A 421 47.23 -23.70 -15.89
C MET A 421 47.93 -23.89 -14.55
N VAL A 422 49.14 -24.45 -14.60
CA VAL A 422 50.00 -24.64 -13.43
C VAL A 422 51.29 -23.84 -13.65
N SER A 423 51.62 -22.95 -12.72
CA SER A 423 52.89 -22.24 -12.72
C SER A 423 53.22 -21.72 -11.33
N ALA A 424 54.50 -21.63 -10.98
CA ALA A 424 54.91 -21.11 -9.67
C ALA A 424 54.79 -19.58 -9.64
N GLY A 425 54.13 -19.05 -8.60
CA GLY A 425 53.93 -17.61 -8.39
C GLY A 425 52.62 -17.07 -8.99
N GLN A 426 52.52 -15.75 -9.03
CA GLN A 426 51.37 -15.06 -9.61
C GLN A 426 51.25 -15.39 -11.09
N CYS A 427 50.02 -15.63 -11.55
CA CYS A 427 49.78 -15.85 -12.96
C CYS A 427 48.42 -15.31 -13.40
N HIS A 428 48.34 -14.98 -14.68
CA HIS A 428 47.12 -14.57 -15.34
C HIS A 428 47.02 -15.30 -16.67
N PHE A 429 45.85 -15.82 -17.00
CA PHE A 429 45.58 -16.30 -18.36
C PHE A 429 44.28 -15.71 -18.90
N LYS A 430 44.27 -15.58 -20.21
CA LYS A 430 43.16 -15.10 -21.02
C LYS A 430 43.05 -16.01 -22.24
N VAL A 431 41.88 -16.61 -22.40
CA VAL A 431 41.52 -17.30 -23.64
C VAL A 431 40.74 -16.32 -24.49
N ALA A 432 41.23 -16.04 -25.69
CA ALA A 432 40.64 -15.08 -26.61
C ALA A 432 40.44 -15.69 -27.99
N GLY A 433 39.45 -15.21 -28.73
CA GLY A 433 39.16 -15.68 -30.09
C GLY A 433 38.72 -14.54 -30.98
N SER A 434 39.05 -14.61 -32.27
CA SER A 434 38.61 -13.62 -33.25
C SER A 434 37.11 -13.77 -33.51
N SER A 435 36.36 -12.68 -33.39
CA SER A 435 34.91 -12.72 -33.63
C SER A 435 34.34 -11.39 -34.07
N SER A 436 33.38 -11.45 -35.00
CA SER A 436 32.53 -10.32 -35.38
C SER A 436 31.49 -9.94 -34.33
N ILE A 437 31.38 -10.70 -33.23
CA ILE A 437 30.38 -10.50 -32.19
C ILE A 437 31.04 -9.89 -30.95
N SER A 438 30.67 -8.65 -30.63
CA SER A 438 31.19 -7.91 -29.47
C SER A 438 30.08 -7.63 -28.47
N ALA A 439 30.36 -7.91 -27.19
CA ALA A 439 29.45 -7.60 -26.08
C ALA A 439 29.83 -6.28 -25.40
N PHE A 440 28.85 -5.45 -25.09
CA PHE A 440 28.99 -4.28 -24.24
C PHE A 440 28.00 -4.40 -23.08
N TYR A 441 28.38 -3.97 -21.89
CA TYR A 441 27.53 -4.08 -20.72
C TYR A 441 27.37 -2.73 -20.00
N GLY A 442 26.37 -2.69 -19.13
CA GLY A 442 26.13 -1.63 -18.17
C GLY A 442 25.14 -2.09 -17.11
N PHE A 443 24.67 -1.14 -16.31
CA PHE A 443 23.66 -1.33 -15.29
C PHE A 443 22.59 -0.25 -15.43
N ALA A 444 21.33 -0.64 -15.26
CA ALA A 444 20.17 0.23 -15.42
C ALA A 444 19.23 0.12 -14.21
N THR A 445 18.60 1.24 -13.87
CA THR A 445 17.35 1.25 -13.11
C THR A 445 16.20 0.87 -14.05
N SER A 446 15.08 0.40 -13.50
CA SER A 446 13.93 -0.06 -14.29
C SER A 446 13.44 1.03 -15.26
N GLY A 447 13.42 0.74 -16.56
CA GLY A 447 12.92 1.64 -17.62
C GLY A 447 13.94 2.56 -18.28
N PHE A 448 15.21 2.53 -17.85
CA PHE A 448 16.32 3.22 -18.52
C PHE A 448 17.11 2.26 -19.42
N ASP A 449 17.67 2.79 -20.51
CA ASP A 449 18.55 2.07 -21.44
C ASP A 449 19.83 1.61 -20.72
N ILE A 450 20.54 2.57 -20.11
CA ILE A 450 21.68 2.38 -19.21
C ILE A 450 21.70 3.52 -18.19
N THR A 451 21.94 3.22 -16.92
CA THR A 451 22.11 4.22 -15.85
C THR A 451 23.59 4.48 -15.55
N THR A 452 24.42 3.42 -15.56
CA THR A 452 25.86 3.49 -15.27
C THR A 452 26.59 2.31 -15.94
N THR A 453 27.90 2.43 -16.20
CA THR A 453 28.74 1.33 -16.74
C THR A 453 29.47 0.56 -15.64
N TYR A 454 29.28 0.93 -14.38
CA TYR A 454 29.89 0.31 -13.20
C TYR A 454 28.81 0.07 -12.13
N ALA A 455 29.05 -0.85 -11.22
CA ALA A 455 28.12 -1.08 -10.12
C ALA A 455 28.53 -0.23 -8.90
N GLN A 456 27.56 0.20 -8.10
CA GLN A 456 27.78 1.06 -6.93
C GLN A 456 27.40 0.30 -5.66
N LEU A 457 28.21 0.48 -4.60
CA LEU A 457 27.97 -0.13 -3.29
C LEU A 457 26.58 0.25 -2.76
N GLY A 458 25.76 -0.76 -2.42
CA GLY A 458 24.40 -0.57 -1.87
C GLY A 458 23.36 -0.05 -2.88
N SER A 459 23.66 -0.05 -4.18
CA SER A 459 22.72 0.32 -5.24
C SER A 459 22.27 -0.93 -5.99
N GLN A 460 21.00 -1.32 -5.81
CA GLN A 460 20.39 -2.43 -6.53
C GLN A 460 20.08 -2.01 -7.97
N LEU A 461 20.83 -2.56 -8.92
CA LEU A 461 20.70 -2.25 -10.34
C LEU A 461 20.54 -3.52 -11.17
N HIS A 462 19.95 -3.38 -12.36
CA HIS A 462 19.79 -4.48 -13.31
C HIS A 462 20.92 -4.46 -14.33
N PRO A 463 21.63 -5.58 -14.55
CA PRO A 463 22.56 -5.69 -15.67
C PRO A 463 21.85 -5.49 -17.01
N VAL A 464 22.52 -4.82 -17.95
CA VAL A 464 22.07 -4.64 -19.33
C VAL A 464 23.22 -4.88 -20.30
N VAL A 465 22.92 -5.45 -21.47
CA VAL A 465 23.92 -5.86 -22.47
C VAL A 465 23.48 -5.46 -23.87
N HIS A 466 24.45 -5.04 -24.68
CA HIS A 466 24.34 -4.87 -26.13
C HIS A 466 25.25 -5.89 -26.82
N LEU A 467 24.75 -6.58 -27.85
CA LEU A 467 25.53 -7.46 -28.71
C LEU A 467 25.62 -6.87 -30.12
N SER A 468 26.79 -6.38 -30.48
CA SER A 468 27.07 -6.00 -31.86
C SER A 468 27.37 -7.24 -32.70
N GLY A 469 26.83 -7.30 -33.92
CA GLY A 469 27.13 -8.36 -34.89
C GLY A 469 26.23 -9.59 -34.86
N LEU A 470 25.17 -9.62 -34.03
CA LEU A 470 24.13 -10.65 -34.01
C LEU A 470 22.74 -10.04 -34.17
N THR A 471 21.96 -10.51 -35.15
CA THR A 471 20.54 -10.18 -35.32
C THR A 471 19.76 -11.40 -35.82
N PRO A 472 18.65 -11.83 -35.18
CA PRO A 472 18.07 -11.30 -33.93
C PRO A 472 18.90 -11.69 -32.69
N ALA A 473 18.80 -10.91 -31.61
CA ALA A 473 19.58 -11.17 -30.39
C ALA A 473 19.09 -12.47 -29.71
N PRO A 474 19.96 -13.46 -29.49
CA PRO A 474 19.61 -14.72 -28.83
C PRO A 474 19.38 -14.53 -27.34
N GLU A 475 18.72 -15.50 -26.68
CA GLU A 475 18.75 -15.59 -25.22
C GLU A 475 20.19 -15.72 -24.74
N LEU A 476 20.56 -14.92 -23.74
CA LEU A 476 21.89 -14.86 -23.16
C LEU A 476 21.79 -15.12 -21.66
N THR A 477 22.68 -15.93 -21.12
CA THR A 477 22.84 -16.07 -19.67
C THR A 477 24.06 -15.27 -19.23
N ILE A 478 23.93 -14.58 -18.10
CA ILE A 478 25.02 -13.81 -17.49
C ILE A 478 25.40 -14.46 -16.17
N GLN A 479 26.70 -14.54 -15.93
CA GLN A 479 27.27 -14.94 -14.67
C GLN A 479 28.25 -13.86 -14.23
N ILE A 480 27.97 -13.22 -13.08
CA ILE A 480 28.91 -12.30 -12.43
C ILE A 480 29.60 -13.07 -11.32
N TYR A 481 30.93 -13.06 -11.30
CA TYR A 481 31.71 -13.76 -10.28
C TYR A 481 32.94 -12.95 -9.86
N GLY A 482 33.34 -13.15 -8.61
CA GLY A 482 34.49 -12.50 -8.03
C GLY A 482 35.83 -13.02 -8.55
N GLN A 483 36.89 -12.45 -7.99
CA GLN A 483 38.26 -12.90 -8.23
C GLN A 483 38.48 -14.33 -7.73
N TYR A 484 39.53 -14.98 -8.25
CA TYR A 484 39.88 -16.33 -7.87
C TYR A 484 40.16 -16.46 -6.36
N ASN A 485 39.52 -17.44 -5.74
CA ASN A 485 39.74 -17.80 -4.35
C ASN A 485 40.13 -19.29 -4.28
N ALA A 486 41.35 -19.54 -3.82
CA ALA A 486 41.94 -20.88 -3.73
C ALA A 486 41.14 -21.84 -2.82
N GLN A 487 40.40 -21.32 -1.83
CA GLN A 487 39.59 -22.14 -0.92
C GLN A 487 38.39 -22.80 -1.61
N ILE A 488 37.83 -22.14 -2.62
CA ILE A 488 36.65 -22.61 -3.38
C ILE A 488 37.02 -23.08 -4.80
N GLY A 489 38.30 -22.99 -5.19
CA GLY A 489 38.78 -23.41 -6.50
C GLY A 489 38.26 -22.57 -7.67
N GLY A 490 37.88 -21.31 -7.43
CA GLY A 490 37.28 -20.42 -8.44
C GLY A 490 36.85 -19.07 -7.85
N GLY A 491 36.13 -18.26 -8.63
CA GLY A 491 35.52 -17.03 -8.13
C GLY A 491 34.13 -17.30 -7.53
N ALA A 492 33.79 -16.61 -6.44
CA ALA A 492 32.45 -16.68 -5.86
C ALA A 492 31.42 -16.10 -6.87
N VAL A 493 30.38 -16.85 -7.17
CA VAL A 493 29.32 -16.38 -8.08
C VAL A 493 28.44 -15.39 -7.33
N PHE A 494 28.42 -14.14 -7.79
CA PHE A 494 27.63 -13.05 -7.20
C PHE A 494 26.27 -12.90 -7.85
N TYR A 495 26.16 -13.26 -9.12
CA TYR A 495 24.92 -13.14 -9.88
C TYR A 495 24.84 -14.20 -10.97
N LEU A 496 23.65 -14.74 -11.17
CA LEU A 496 23.32 -15.59 -12.30
C LEU A 496 21.93 -15.19 -12.80
N GLY A 497 21.80 -14.97 -14.11
CA GLY A 497 20.51 -14.57 -14.67
C GLY A 497 20.41 -14.87 -16.17
N SER A 498 19.19 -14.92 -16.66
CA SER A 498 18.89 -15.03 -18.09
C SER A 498 18.38 -13.69 -18.61
N SER A 499 18.74 -13.37 -19.84
CA SER A 499 18.38 -12.12 -20.49
C SER A 499 16.94 -12.15 -20.99
N VAL A 500 16.28 -11.00 -20.95
CA VAL A 500 15.03 -10.70 -21.64
C VAL A 500 15.32 -9.64 -22.71
N TYR A 501 14.86 -9.86 -23.93
CA TYR A 501 15.05 -8.92 -25.04
C TYR A 501 14.08 -7.72 -24.92
N ARG A 502 14.60 -6.49 -25.05
CA ARG A 502 13.86 -5.21 -24.95
C ARG A 502 13.50 -4.57 -26.32
N GLY A 503 13.93 -5.17 -27.43
CA GLY A 503 14.06 -4.49 -28.73
C GLY A 503 12.78 -4.18 -29.53
N ASN A 504 11.60 -4.20 -28.90
CA ASN A 504 10.42 -3.49 -29.45
C ASN A 504 10.44 -1.98 -29.09
N SER A 505 11.50 -1.51 -28.42
CA SER A 505 11.74 -0.13 -28.01
C SER A 505 13.13 0.35 -28.47
N ASN A 506 13.35 1.67 -28.52
CA ASN A 506 14.59 2.29 -29.00
C ASN A 506 15.83 2.07 -28.09
N CYS A 507 15.91 0.96 -27.34
CA CYS A 507 17.04 0.67 -26.45
C CYS A 507 18.33 0.39 -27.24
N SER A 508 19.45 0.97 -26.82
CA SER A 508 20.78 0.65 -27.33
C SER A 508 21.40 -0.55 -26.62
N TYR A 509 20.95 -0.86 -25.40
CA TYR A 509 21.25 -2.07 -24.64
C TYR A 509 20.01 -2.98 -24.60
N GLU A 510 19.89 -3.83 -25.61
CA GLU A 510 18.68 -4.61 -25.92
C GLU A 510 18.49 -5.85 -25.05
N LEU A 511 19.50 -6.33 -24.33
CA LEU A 511 19.41 -7.49 -23.44
C LEU A 511 19.35 -7.04 -21.98
N TYR A 512 18.28 -7.41 -21.29
CA TYR A 512 18.01 -7.04 -19.90
C TYR A 512 18.08 -8.22 -18.94
N PHE A 513 18.59 -8.03 -17.74
CA PHE A 513 18.59 -9.07 -16.72
C PHE A 513 17.66 -8.68 -15.55
N PRO A 514 16.51 -9.36 -15.36
CA PRO A 514 15.50 -8.96 -14.38
C PRO A 514 15.95 -9.07 -12.92
N GLY A 515 16.91 -9.95 -12.60
CA GLY A 515 17.45 -10.01 -11.25
C GLY A 515 18.24 -8.73 -10.94
N GLN A 516 18.00 -8.12 -9.79
CA GLN A 516 18.82 -7.01 -9.31
C GLN A 516 20.11 -7.56 -8.72
N TRP A 517 21.18 -6.77 -8.85
CA TRP A 517 22.46 -7.05 -8.24
C TRP A 517 23.04 -5.78 -7.64
N GLU A 518 23.67 -5.92 -6.47
CA GLU A 518 24.40 -4.85 -5.82
C GLU A 518 25.81 -5.31 -5.46
N CYS A 519 26.74 -4.35 -5.42
CA CYS A 519 28.07 -4.59 -4.92
C CYS A 519 28.04 -4.81 -3.41
N THR A 520 28.77 -5.83 -2.94
CA THR A 520 28.90 -6.15 -1.51
C THR A 520 30.19 -5.61 -0.89
N ALA A 521 31.16 -5.21 -1.71
CA ALA A 521 32.40 -4.59 -1.26
C ALA A 521 32.83 -3.42 -2.17
N PRO A 522 33.33 -2.30 -1.59
CA PRO A 522 33.81 -1.17 -2.36
C PRO A 522 35.16 -1.49 -3.04
N TYR A 523 35.39 -0.89 -4.20
CA TYR A 523 36.64 -0.95 -4.98
C TYR A 523 37.08 -2.35 -5.40
N GLN A 524 36.14 -3.30 -5.43
CA GLN A 524 36.36 -4.65 -5.92
C GLN A 524 36.06 -4.71 -7.43
N TYR A 525 36.97 -5.31 -8.20
CA TYR A 525 36.64 -5.73 -9.57
C TYR A 525 36.16 -7.18 -9.62
N PHE A 526 35.34 -7.47 -10.62
CA PHE A 526 34.69 -8.76 -10.84
C PHE A 526 34.67 -9.11 -12.33
N TYR A 527 34.39 -10.36 -12.65
CA TYR A 527 34.26 -10.82 -14.02
C TYR A 527 32.79 -11.02 -14.38
N ILE A 528 32.43 -10.66 -15.60
CA ILE A 528 31.10 -10.82 -16.16
C ILE A 528 31.24 -11.76 -17.36
N LYS A 529 30.72 -12.97 -17.22
CA LYS A 529 30.71 -13.98 -18.27
C LYS A 529 29.32 -14.06 -18.88
N PHE A 530 29.27 -13.85 -20.18
CA PHE A 530 28.09 -13.91 -21.02
C PHE A 530 28.12 -15.22 -21.80
N LEU A 531 27.09 -16.04 -21.71
CA LEU A 531 26.95 -17.27 -22.49
C LEU A 531 25.72 -17.14 -23.38
N VAL A 532 25.95 -17.20 -24.69
CA VAL A 532 24.88 -17.23 -25.69
C VAL A 532 24.29 -18.64 -25.73
N SER A 533 22.96 -18.74 -25.63
CA SER A 533 22.23 -20.01 -25.50
C SER A 533 22.12 -20.83 -26.80
N ASP A 534 23.00 -20.60 -27.77
CA ASP A 534 22.91 -21.22 -29.10
C ASP A 534 23.74 -22.51 -29.21
N ALA A 535 23.56 -23.24 -30.33
CA ALA A 535 24.35 -24.41 -30.66
C ALA A 535 25.87 -24.11 -30.84
N SER A 536 26.26 -22.83 -30.88
CA SER A 536 27.64 -22.40 -31.07
C SER A 536 28.40 -22.19 -29.75
N LYS A 537 27.77 -22.36 -28.57
CA LYS A 537 28.42 -22.22 -27.25
C LYS A 537 29.27 -20.94 -27.14
N THR A 538 28.83 -19.87 -27.80
CA THR A 538 29.58 -18.61 -27.86
C THR A 538 29.53 -17.94 -26.50
N GLN A 539 30.69 -17.53 -25.98
CA GLN A 539 30.78 -16.86 -24.69
C GLN A 539 31.64 -15.60 -24.77
N ARG A 540 31.46 -14.66 -23.84
CA ARG A 540 32.33 -13.50 -23.67
C ARG A 540 32.58 -13.27 -22.20
N THR A 541 33.80 -12.88 -21.83
CA THR A 541 34.12 -12.45 -20.46
C THR A 541 34.64 -11.03 -20.46
N MET A 542 34.10 -10.18 -19.60
CA MET A 542 34.52 -8.79 -19.41
C MET A 542 34.81 -8.53 -17.94
N THR A 543 35.52 -7.45 -17.64
CA THR A 543 35.77 -7.01 -16.26
C THR A 543 34.80 -5.90 -15.89
N GLY A 544 34.27 -5.95 -14.66
CA GLY A 544 33.47 -4.89 -14.04
C GLY A 544 34.08 -4.42 -12.72
N TYR A 545 33.57 -3.30 -12.21
CA TYR A 545 34.10 -2.62 -11.04
C TYR A 545 32.98 -2.15 -10.11
N CYS A 546 33.18 -2.39 -8.82
CA CYS A 546 32.34 -1.91 -7.74
C CYS A 546 32.90 -0.59 -7.23
N MET A 547 32.22 0.51 -7.55
CA MET A 547 32.53 1.80 -6.96
C MET A 547 32.11 1.82 -5.48
N GLY A 548 33.05 2.15 -4.60
CA GLY A 548 32.75 2.51 -3.21
C GLY A 548 32.21 3.94 -3.11
N LEU A 549 31.47 4.23 -2.04
CA LEU A 549 31.02 5.59 -1.73
C LEU A 549 32.25 6.52 -1.59
N GLN A 550 32.21 7.72 -2.17
CA GLN A 550 33.32 8.66 -2.05
C GLN A 550 33.53 9.08 -0.57
N PRO A 551 34.74 9.53 -0.15
CA PRO A 551 35.06 9.82 1.26
C PRO A 551 34.22 10.90 1.97
N GLN A 552 33.21 11.47 1.32
CA GLN A 552 32.31 12.51 1.85
C GLN A 552 30.83 12.26 1.51
N GLU A 553 30.49 11.12 0.90
CA GLU A 553 29.11 10.79 0.56
C GLU A 553 28.48 9.90 1.62
N CYS A 554 27.36 10.38 2.17
CA CYS A 554 26.53 9.65 3.10
C CYS A 554 25.28 9.18 2.36
N VAL A 555 24.92 7.90 2.52
CA VAL A 555 23.69 7.36 1.93
C VAL A 555 22.51 7.53 2.89
N ASN A 556 21.29 7.27 2.41
CA ASN A 556 20.08 7.21 3.22
C ASN A 556 19.81 8.46 4.09
N GLY A 557 20.11 9.64 3.55
CA GLY A 557 19.86 10.93 4.22
C GLY A 557 20.85 11.27 5.34
N GLY A 558 21.97 10.55 5.46
CA GLY A 558 23.06 10.92 6.35
C GLY A 558 23.77 12.22 5.93
N ALA A 559 24.37 12.92 6.88
CA ALA A 559 25.17 14.12 6.63
C ALA A 559 26.63 13.89 7.04
N PHE A 560 27.58 14.24 6.17
CA PHE A 560 28.99 14.06 6.47
C PHE A 560 29.42 14.99 7.61
N ASN A 561 30.00 14.42 8.67
CA ASN A 561 30.47 15.16 9.82
C ASN A 561 32.00 15.09 9.91
N PRO A 562 32.71 16.21 9.61
CA PRO A 562 34.16 16.23 9.58
C PRO A 562 34.82 16.07 10.96
N VAL A 563 34.07 16.22 12.06
CA VAL A 563 34.59 16.07 13.44
C VAL A 563 34.80 14.59 13.79
N ILE A 564 33.92 13.71 13.32
CA ILE A 564 34.03 12.26 13.54
C ILE A 564 34.64 11.52 12.34
N ALA A 565 35.01 12.25 11.28
CA ALA A 565 35.50 11.69 10.01
C ALA A 565 34.58 10.57 9.45
N GLY A 566 33.26 10.79 9.49
CA GLY A 566 32.25 9.82 9.09
C GLY A 566 30.87 10.45 8.97
N CYS A 567 29.87 9.65 8.58
CA CYS A 567 28.51 10.13 8.39
C CYS A 567 27.72 10.15 9.70
N GLN A 568 27.01 11.26 9.92
CA GLN A 568 25.98 11.38 10.95
C GLN A 568 24.66 10.90 10.35
N CYS A 569 24.18 9.76 10.83
CA CYS A 569 22.99 9.11 10.27
C CYS A 569 21.71 9.63 10.89
N HIS A 570 20.69 9.77 10.05
CA HIS A 570 19.33 9.92 10.54
C HIS A 570 18.75 8.53 10.81
N ALA A 571 17.99 8.38 11.90
CA ALA A 571 17.22 7.16 12.10
C ALA A 571 16.26 6.97 10.91
N PRO A 572 16.05 5.75 10.39
CA PRO A 572 16.47 4.45 10.95
C PRO A 572 17.76 3.85 10.33
N TRP A 573 18.78 4.66 10.06
CA TRP A 573 20.04 4.19 9.45
C TRP A 573 21.25 4.34 10.39
N THR A 574 22.23 3.47 10.22
CA THR A 574 23.47 3.39 11.00
C THR A 574 24.65 2.99 10.10
N GLY A 575 25.83 2.82 10.70
CA GLY A 575 27.06 2.52 9.97
C GLY A 575 27.81 3.79 9.59
N ILE A 576 29.09 3.63 9.24
CA ILE A 576 30.03 4.74 9.01
C ILE A 576 29.63 5.68 7.86
N PHE A 577 28.79 5.21 6.94
CA PHE A 577 28.23 5.93 5.80
C PHE A 577 26.69 5.94 5.78
N CYS A 578 26.05 5.54 6.89
CA CYS A 578 24.59 5.38 6.98
C CYS A 578 24.00 4.29 6.08
N GLN A 579 24.82 3.29 5.76
CA GLN A 579 24.49 2.18 4.87
C GLN A 579 23.74 1.03 5.57
N THR A 580 23.81 0.96 6.89
CA THR A 580 23.31 -0.19 7.66
C THR A 580 21.93 0.13 8.24
N PRO A 581 20.85 -0.56 7.83
CA PRO A 581 19.53 -0.33 8.36
C PRO A 581 19.44 -0.79 9.83
N LEU A 582 18.73 -0.03 10.67
CA LEU A 582 18.24 -0.52 11.96
C LEU A 582 17.03 -1.41 11.72
N CYS A 583 17.06 -2.63 12.24
CA CYS A 583 15.93 -3.55 12.16
C CYS A 583 15.02 -3.39 13.37
N PHE A 584 13.74 -3.12 13.13
CA PHE A 584 12.70 -2.98 14.12
C PHE A 584 11.93 -4.30 14.31
N ASN A 585 11.05 -4.34 15.31
CA ASN A 585 10.12 -5.45 15.56
C ASN A 585 10.79 -6.83 15.66
N SER A 586 11.97 -6.88 16.29
CA SER A 586 12.81 -8.09 16.42
C SER A 586 13.34 -8.65 15.09
N GLY A 587 13.32 -7.86 14.02
CA GLY A 587 14.05 -8.17 12.81
C GLY A 587 15.55 -8.26 13.07
N THR A 588 16.23 -9.12 12.34
CA THR A 588 17.68 -9.32 12.48
C THR A 588 18.40 -8.77 11.26
N LEU A 589 19.47 -8.01 11.50
CA LEU A 589 20.35 -7.57 10.43
C LEU A 589 21.07 -8.79 9.86
N VAL A 590 20.94 -9.00 8.56
CA VAL A 590 21.67 -10.03 7.81
C VAL A 590 23.04 -9.45 7.44
N PRO A 591 24.15 -9.92 8.05
CA PRO A 591 25.45 -9.26 7.90
C PRO A 591 26.01 -9.28 6.47
N GLN A 592 25.63 -10.28 5.67
CA GLN A 592 26.10 -10.47 4.30
C GLN A 592 25.51 -9.42 3.33
N ASP A 593 24.26 -9.03 3.57
CA ASP A 593 23.45 -8.27 2.61
C ASP A 593 23.11 -6.88 3.16
N GLN A 594 23.51 -6.60 4.41
CA GLN A 594 23.13 -5.40 5.18
C GLN A 594 21.63 -5.08 5.11
N SER A 595 20.79 -6.10 5.09
CA SER A 595 19.34 -5.98 5.03
C SER A 595 18.69 -6.54 6.30
N CYS A 596 17.45 -6.14 6.58
CA CYS A 596 16.71 -6.67 7.71
C CYS A 596 15.92 -7.92 7.31
N SER A 597 16.15 -9.02 8.01
CA SER A 597 15.31 -10.21 7.95
C SER A 597 14.16 -10.05 8.94
N CYS A 598 12.94 -9.99 8.42
CA CYS A 598 11.75 -9.76 9.23
C CYS A 598 11.15 -11.06 9.75
N VAL A 599 10.73 -11.04 11.01
CA VAL A 599 9.92 -12.11 11.60
C VAL A 599 8.52 -12.12 10.99
N GLN A 600 7.83 -13.26 11.07
CA GLN A 600 6.48 -13.42 10.50
C GLN A 600 5.52 -12.33 11.01
N GLY A 601 4.76 -11.74 10.09
CA GLY A 601 3.83 -10.64 10.38
C GLY A 601 4.44 -9.23 10.27
N TYR A 602 5.71 -9.11 9.91
CA TYR A 602 6.37 -7.83 9.63
C TYR A 602 7.07 -7.84 8.26
N THR A 603 7.20 -6.66 7.67
CA THR A 603 7.83 -6.41 6.38
C THR A 603 8.38 -4.97 6.33
N GLY A 604 8.97 -4.58 5.21
CA GLY A 604 9.69 -3.31 5.06
C GLY A 604 11.20 -3.48 5.20
N ILE A 605 11.94 -2.48 4.73
CA ILE A 605 13.40 -2.49 4.70
C ILE A 605 14.05 -2.48 6.08
N HIS A 606 13.30 -2.04 7.10
CA HIS A 606 13.63 -2.04 8.51
C HIS A 606 12.73 -2.96 9.33
N CYS A 607 11.89 -3.80 8.70
CA CYS A 607 10.83 -4.55 9.37
C CYS A 607 9.84 -3.67 10.14
N GLU A 608 9.63 -2.45 9.66
CA GLU A 608 8.86 -1.39 10.29
C GLU A 608 7.35 -1.55 10.10
N TYR A 609 6.91 -2.26 9.05
CA TYR A 609 5.51 -2.41 8.70
C TYR A 609 4.96 -3.74 9.17
N VAL A 610 3.75 -3.73 9.72
CA VAL A 610 2.99 -4.95 9.98
C VAL A 610 2.40 -5.44 8.65
N SER A 611 2.56 -6.73 8.35
CA SER A 611 1.99 -7.36 7.15
C SER A 611 0.66 -8.06 7.45
N CYS A 612 -0.21 -8.10 6.45
CA CYS A 612 -1.52 -8.74 6.51
C CYS A 612 -1.52 -10.05 5.73
N PRO A 613 -1.69 -11.21 6.39
CA PRO A 613 -1.75 -12.49 5.68
C PRO A 613 -2.93 -12.61 4.72
N VAL A 614 -4.04 -11.92 5.02
CA VAL A 614 -5.26 -11.89 4.21
C VAL A 614 -5.73 -10.45 4.10
N LYS A 615 -5.81 -9.92 2.88
CA LYS A 615 -6.28 -8.55 2.59
C LYS A 615 -7.81 -8.49 2.55
N ASN A 616 -8.40 -7.50 3.19
CA ASN A 616 -9.83 -7.24 3.12
C ASN A 616 -10.18 -6.40 1.88
N ASN A 617 -10.54 -7.09 0.80
CA ASN A 617 -10.80 -6.45 -0.49
C ASN A 617 -12.08 -5.60 -0.51
N PHE A 618 -13.02 -5.79 0.42
CA PHE A 618 -14.23 -4.97 0.50
C PHE A 618 -13.89 -3.52 0.90
N VAL A 619 -12.97 -3.37 1.85
CA VAL A 619 -12.52 -2.07 2.37
C VAL A 619 -11.54 -1.37 1.42
N ALA A 620 -10.84 -2.12 0.56
CA ALA A 620 -9.84 -1.59 -0.37
C ALA A 620 -10.43 -0.92 -1.63
N GLY A 621 -11.74 -1.10 -1.91
CA GLY A 621 -12.38 -0.69 -3.17
C GLY A 621 -13.34 0.50 -3.10
N GLU A 622 -13.51 1.16 -1.95
CA GLU A 622 -14.57 2.18 -1.82
C GLU A 622 -14.23 3.55 -2.47
N PRO A 623 -15.19 4.18 -3.18
CA PRO A 623 -15.04 5.51 -3.75
C PRO A 623 -14.98 6.63 -2.70
N ALA A 624 -14.40 7.76 -3.12
CA ALA A 624 -13.90 8.84 -2.27
C ALA A 624 -14.93 9.73 -1.53
N GLN A 625 -16.23 9.45 -1.59
CA GLN A 625 -17.25 10.29 -0.95
C GLN A 625 -18.29 9.48 -0.19
N PHE A 626 -18.37 9.72 1.12
CA PHE A 626 -19.34 9.14 2.04
C PHE A 626 -20.75 9.63 1.76
N GLU A 627 -21.73 8.73 1.88
CA GLU A 627 -23.14 9.12 1.92
C GLU A 627 -23.98 8.03 2.60
N TYR A 628 -24.95 8.43 3.42
CA TYR A 628 -25.93 7.51 4.02
C TYR A 628 -26.83 6.88 2.93
N LYS A 629 -26.95 5.55 2.95
CA LYS A 629 -27.70 4.75 1.98
C LYS A 629 -29.15 4.48 2.38
N SER A 630 -29.45 4.56 3.68
CA SER A 630 -30.82 4.54 4.20
C SER A 630 -31.15 5.81 4.97
N VAL A 631 -32.36 6.32 4.77
CA VAL A 631 -32.91 7.47 5.47
C VAL A 631 -34.25 7.06 6.09
N ALA A 632 -34.39 7.17 7.41
CA ALA A 632 -35.63 6.88 8.10
C ALA A 632 -36.18 8.13 8.81
N PHE A 633 -37.48 8.38 8.65
CA PHE A 633 -38.24 9.38 9.41
C PHE A 633 -39.14 8.63 10.40
N VAL A 634 -39.02 8.98 11.68
CA VAL A 634 -39.84 8.46 12.78
C VAL A 634 -40.62 9.64 13.35
N ILE A 635 -41.94 9.68 13.14
CA ILE A 635 -42.72 10.90 13.31
C ILE A 635 -43.82 10.71 14.36
N ASP A 636 -43.83 11.62 15.34
CA ASP A 636 -44.87 11.78 16.35
C ASP A 636 -46.14 12.38 15.74
N MET A 637 -47.22 11.60 15.67
CA MET A 637 -48.53 12.02 15.15
C MET A 637 -49.56 12.36 16.25
N THR A 638 -49.10 12.69 17.45
CA THR A 638 -49.96 13.22 18.51
C THR A 638 -50.56 14.57 18.13
N LEU A 639 -51.53 15.07 18.90
CA LEU A 639 -52.13 16.39 18.67
C LEU A 639 -51.10 17.53 18.71
N ASN A 640 -50.02 17.36 19.49
CA ASN A 640 -48.94 18.35 19.59
C ASN A 640 -47.99 18.29 18.38
N GLY A 641 -47.87 17.12 17.74
CA GLY A 641 -47.09 16.87 16.51
C GLY A 641 -47.68 17.44 15.23
N ALA A 642 -48.97 17.78 15.20
CA ALA A 642 -49.69 18.15 13.97
C ALA A 642 -49.05 19.31 13.16
N GLY A 643 -48.36 20.24 13.83
CA GLY A 643 -47.58 21.29 13.17
C GLY A 643 -46.35 20.75 12.45
N ILE A 644 -45.57 19.89 13.12
CA ILE A 644 -44.39 19.21 12.56
C ILE A 644 -44.79 18.34 11.38
N ASP A 645 -45.86 17.55 11.53
CA ASP A 645 -46.38 16.66 10.49
C ASP A 645 -46.65 17.40 9.19
N GLN A 646 -47.31 18.56 9.28
CA GLN A 646 -47.61 19.41 8.14
C GLN A 646 -46.33 19.96 7.50
N PHE A 647 -45.35 20.43 8.29
CA PHE A 647 -44.09 20.93 7.74
C PHE A 647 -43.26 19.83 7.08
N VAL A 648 -43.23 18.62 7.64
CA VAL A 648 -42.58 17.47 7.00
C VAL A 648 -43.28 17.15 5.69
N ALA A 649 -44.61 17.05 5.68
CA ALA A 649 -45.38 16.81 4.47
C ALA A 649 -45.12 17.85 3.37
N ASP A 650 -45.06 19.14 3.72
CA ASP A 650 -44.88 20.21 2.72
C ASP A 650 -43.46 20.31 2.16
N ASN A 651 -42.45 19.82 2.89
CA ASN A 651 -41.04 20.00 2.55
C ASN A 651 -40.32 18.69 2.16
N ILE A 652 -40.94 17.52 2.35
CA ILE A 652 -40.30 16.22 2.06
C ILE A 652 -39.91 16.09 0.57
N GLY A 653 -40.67 16.68 -0.34
CA GLY A 653 -40.32 16.71 -1.77
C GLY A 653 -38.98 17.40 -2.05
N GLN A 654 -38.67 18.50 -1.35
CA GLN A 654 -37.38 19.19 -1.48
C GLN A 654 -36.24 18.37 -0.87
N PHE A 655 -36.48 17.71 0.25
CA PHE A 655 -35.51 16.78 0.85
C PHE A 655 -35.12 15.69 -0.15
N LEU A 656 -36.11 15.02 -0.75
CA LEU A 656 -35.89 13.92 -1.68
C LEU A 656 -35.19 14.37 -2.97
N GLN A 657 -35.50 15.57 -3.48
CA GLN A 657 -34.80 16.12 -4.65
C GLN A 657 -33.30 16.28 -4.41
N PHE A 658 -32.91 16.67 -3.20
CA PHE A 658 -31.50 16.83 -2.85
C PHE A 658 -30.80 15.47 -2.66
N THR A 659 -31.49 14.48 -2.11
CA THR A 659 -30.91 13.16 -1.79
C THR A 659 -31.04 12.12 -2.91
N ALA A 660 -31.70 12.42 -4.03
CA ALA A 660 -31.97 11.46 -5.11
C ALA A 660 -30.76 11.15 -6.02
N SER A 661 -29.57 11.72 -5.78
CA SER A 661 -28.39 11.50 -6.63
C SER A 661 -27.86 10.07 -6.61
N THR A 662 -28.22 9.28 -5.60
CA THR A 662 -27.84 7.87 -5.46
C THR A 662 -29.06 7.03 -5.08
N GLU A 663 -29.04 5.72 -5.37
CA GLU A 663 -30.09 4.82 -4.90
C GLU A 663 -30.07 4.75 -3.37
N LYS A 664 -31.24 4.99 -2.76
CA LYS A 664 -31.43 4.98 -1.30
C LYS A 664 -32.67 4.18 -0.91
N GLN A 665 -32.68 3.71 0.33
CA GLN A 665 -33.88 3.22 0.99
C GLN A 665 -34.46 4.34 1.87
N TYR A 666 -35.75 4.64 1.69
CA TYR A 666 -36.50 5.59 2.51
C TYR A 666 -37.52 4.85 3.37
N THR A 667 -37.53 5.13 4.67
CA THR A 667 -38.43 4.52 5.65
C THR A 667 -39.23 5.59 6.38
N LEU A 668 -40.52 5.33 6.61
CA LEU A 668 -41.41 6.16 7.41
C LEU A 668 -42.09 5.28 8.45
N VAL A 669 -41.86 5.63 9.72
CA VAL A 669 -42.56 5.07 10.89
C VAL A 669 -43.28 6.22 11.59
N THR A 670 -44.51 5.99 12.02
CA THR A 670 -45.27 6.98 12.80
C THR A 670 -45.65 6.41 14.15
N TYR A 671 -45.70 7.23 15.18
CA TYR A 671 -46.09 6.80 16.52
C TYR A 671 -46.96 7.86 17.22
N ASP A 672 -47.69 7.44 18.25
CA ASP A 672 -48.46 8.31 19.15
C ASP A 672 -48.24 7.89 20.62
N GLU A 673 -49.14 8.28 21.54
CA GLU A 673 -49.04 7.93 22.95
C GLU A 673 -49.27 6.43 23.24
N SER A 674 -49.75 5.66 22.26
CA SER A 674 -50.27 4.30 22.46
C SER A 674 -49.86 3.28 21.40
N SER A 675 -49.50 3.72 20.20
CA SER A 675 -49.34 2.88 19.02
C SER A 675 -48.14 3.32 18.16
N VAL A 676 -47.56 2.34 17.46
CA VAL A 676 -46.49 2.53 16.45
C VAL A 676 -46.95 1.87 15.15
N TYR A 677 -46.71 2.53 14.01
CA TYR A 677 -47.13 2.07 12.70
C TYR A 677 -45.99 2.10 11.67
N ASP A 678 -45.80 0.97 10.99
CA ASP A 678 -44.96 0.84 9.80
C ASP A 678 -45.71 1.36 8.59
N ILE A 679 -45.35 2.56 8.12
CA ILE A 679 -46.07 3.18 7.01
C ILE A 679 -45.50 2.70 5.67
N ILE A 680 -44.19 2.87 5.45
CA ILE A 680 -43.54 2.47 4.21
C ILE A 680 -42.03 2.32 4.36
N THR A 681 -41.47 1.34 3.65
CA THR A 681 -40.04 1.24 3.33
C THR A 681 -39.90 0.98 1.84
N THR A 682 -39.23 1.86 1.10
CA THR A 682 -39.13 1.81 -0.37
C THR A 682 -37.87 2.50 -0.88
N SER A 683 -37.38 2.11 -2.05
CA SER A 683 -36.35 2.86 -2.79
C SER A 683 -36.93 3.85 -3.80
N ASP A 684 -38.25 3.81 -4.05
CA ASP A 684 -38.94 4.75 -4.92
C ASP A 684 -39.27 6.05 -4.16
N ALA A 685 -38.49 7.10 -4.44
CA ALA A 685 -38.65 8.42 -3.84
C ALA A 685 -40.02 9.06 -4.10
N ASN A 686 -40.62 8.86 -5.28
CA ASN A 686 -41.93 9.42 -5.60
C ASN A 686 -43.03 8.70 -4.81
N LEU A 687 -42.93 7.37 -4.68
CA LEU A 687 -43.86 6.60 -3.84
C LEU A 687 -43.74 7.01 -2.37
N TYR A 688 -42.51 7.16 -1.87
CA TYR A 688 -42.24 7.62 -0.51
C TYR A 688 -42.83 9.01 -0.26
N GLN A 689 -42.61 9.96 -1.17
CA GLN A 689 -43.17 11.31 -1.10
C GLN A 689 -44.70 11.27 -1.00
N ASN A 690 -45.36 10.60 -1.94
CA ASN A 690 -46.82 10.54 -1.99
C ASN A 690 -47.42 9.89 -0.73
N VAL A 691 -46.82 8.81 -0.23
CA VAL A 691 -47.31 8.15 0.99
C VAL A 691 -47.08 9.04 2.22
N THR A 692 -45.93 9.70 2.32
CA THR A 692 -45.61 10.61 3.41
C THR A 692 -46.58 11.79 3.46
N GLU A 693 -46.80 12.46 2.32
CA GLU A 693 -47.74 13.58 2.21
C GLU A 693 -49.17 13.19 2.57
N ASN A 694 -49.63 12.01 2.16
CA ASN A 694 -50.98 11.55 2.46
C ASN A 694 -51.17 11.10 3.91
N THR A 695 -50.14 10.53 4.52
CA THR A 695 -50.19 10.04 5.92
C THR A 695 -50.12 11.20 6.91
N LEU A 696 -49.23 12.16 6.69
CA LEU A 696 -48.93 13.23 7.65
C LEU A 696 -49.87 14.43 7.57
N ARG A 697 -50.60 14.62 6.46
CA ARG A 697 -51.54 15.75 6.35
C ARG A 697 -52.67 15.61 7.39
N PRO A 698 -52.74 16.49 8.40
CA PRO A 698 -53.71 16.36 9.48
C PRO A 698 -55.12 16.57 8.95
N SER A 699 -56.05 15.74 9.45
CA SER A 699 -57.48 15.92 9.20
C SER A 699 -57.99 17.24 9.78
N ASP A 700 -59.10 17.77 9.23
CA ASP A 700 -59.71 19.03 9.68
C ASP A 700 -59.92 19.08 11.21
N LEU A 701 -60.24 17.94 11.82
CA LEU A 701 -60.41 17.77 13.28
C LEU A 701 -59.10 17.93 14.08
N ARG A 702 -57.97 17.40 13.58
CA ARG A 702 -56.67 17.57 14.23
C ARG A 702 -56.18 19.02 14.13
N GLN A 703 -56.46 19.68 13.00
CA GLN A 703 -56.15 21.11 12.82
C GLN A 703 -56.99 22.03 13.72
N GLU A 704 -58.26 21.71 13.97
CA GLU A 704 -59.12 22.48 14.88
C GLU A 704 -58.80 22.24 16.37
N ALA A 705 -58.52 21.00 16.77
CA ALA A 705 -58.13 20.67 18.15
C ALA A 705 -56.80 21.34 18.57
N HIS A 706 -55.83 21.42 17.64
CA HIS A 706 -54.55 22.11 17.89
C HIS A 706 -54.74 23.62 18.14
N LYS A 707 -55.67 24.29 17.45
CA LYS A 707 -55.94 25.74 17.64
C LYS A 707 -56.52 26.07 19.02
N LEU A 708 -57.12 25.09 19.70
CA LEU A 708 -57.80 25.27 21.00
C LEU A 708 -56.87 25.10 22.21
N ASN A 709 -55.73 24.41 22.08
CA ASN A 709 -54.82 24.07 23.19
C ASN A 709 -53.65 25.05 23.41
N HIS A 710 -53.70 26.25 22.82
CA HIS A 710 -52.59 27.23 22.84
C HIS A 710 -52.15 27.79 24.21
N ASN A 711 -52.85 27.49 25.32
CA ASN A 711 -52.65 28.20 26.60
C ASN A 711 -52.38 27.31 27.84
N GLN A 712 -52.16 26.00 27.72
CA GLN A 712 -51.84 25.14 28.88
C GLN A 712 -50.80 24.07 28.50
N PHE A 713 -49.52 24.41 28.63
CA PHE A 713 -48.37 23.49 28.49
C PHE A 713 -47.84 23.07 29.88
N ASP A 714 -48.70 22.64 30.80
CA ASP A 714 -48.26 22.27 32.16
C ASP A 714 -47.97 20.76 32.36
N THR A 715 -48.27 19.89 31.38
CA THR A 715 -47.88 18.47 31.42
C THR A 715 -47.51 17.97 30.02
N VAL A 716 -46.23 17.61 29.83
CA VAL A 716 -45.73 16.97 28.60
C VAL A 716 -46.23 15.52 28.56
N PRO A 717 -46.97 15.07 27.54
CA PRO A 717 -47.37 13.67 27.44
C PRO A 717 -46.15 12.79 27.12
N ASP A 718 -46.09 11.62 27.74
CA ASP A 718 -45.13 10.58 27.37
C ASP A 718 -45.55 9.97 26.02
N VAL A 719 -44.60 9.79 25.11
CA VAL A 719 -44.82 9.25 23.76
C VAL A 719 -43.92 8.04 23.49
N LEU A 720 -44.33 7.17 22.56
CA LEU A 720 -43.62 5.92 22.23
C LEU A 720 -42.45 6.13 21.24
N SER A 721 -41.62 7.15 21.47
CA SER A 721 -40.56 7.53 20.53
C SER A 721 -39.43 6.50 20.44
N PHE A 722 -39.16 5.72 21.50
CA PHE A 722 -38.16 4.65 21.46
C PHE A 722 -38.69 3.37 20.81
N GLU A 723 -39.96 3.05 20.96
CA GLU A 723 -40.61 1.97 20.22
C GLU A 723 -40.66 2.30 18.73
N GLY A 724 -40.98 3.55 18.37
CA GLY A 724 -40.92 4.05 16.99
C GLY A 724 -39.50 3.96 16.42
N LEU A 725 -38.48 4.33 17.20
CA LEU A 725 -37.08 4.20 16.80
C LEU A 725 -36.69 2.72 16.62
N LEU A 726 -37.01 1.85 17.59
CA LEU A 726 -36.74 0.41 17.51
C LEU A 726 -37.32 -0.18 16.21
N GLN A 727 -38.57 0.15 15.92
CA GLN A 727 -39.24 -0.30 14.71
C GLN A 727 -38.54 0.19 13.44
N ALA A 728 -38.10 1.45 13.39
CA ALA A 728 -37.32 1.96 12.26
C ALA A 728 -35.98 1.23 12.10
N LEU A 729 -35.28 0.93 13.19
CA LEU A 729 -34.01 0.19 13.18
C LEU A 729 -34.19 -1.24 12.66
N GLU A 730 -35.33 -1.88 12.90
CA GLU A 730 -35.64 -3.21 12.37
C GLU A 730 -35.99 -3.22 10.86
N LEU A 731 -36.39 -2.07 10.30
CA LEU A 731 -36.76 -1.91 8.88
C LEU A 731 -35.59 -1.44 7.99
N VAL A 732 -34.60 -0.78 8.58
CA VAL A 732 -33.42 -0.27 7.87
C VAL A 732 -32.50 -1.43 7.52
N ASN A 733 -32.43 -1.76 6.24
CA ASN A 733 -31.72 -2.93 5.73
C ASN A 733 -30.42 -2.60 4.97
N VAL A 734 -30.15 -1.31 4.75
CA VAL A 734 -28.94 -0.85 4.05
C VAL A 734 -28.18 0.12 4.95
N GLN A 735 -26.88 -0.10 5.10
CA GLN A 735 -25.98 0.73 5.90
C GLN A 735 -24.92 1.39 5.00
N PRO A 736 -24.38 2.56 5.38
CA PRO A 736 -24.72 3.34 6.57
C PRO A 736 -26.10 4.00 6.50
N ALA A 737 -26.79 4.14 7.64
CA ALA A 737 -28.14 4.70 7.75
C ALA A 737 -28.23 5.94 8.64
N ILE A 738 -29.16 6.84 8.32
CA ILE A 738 -29.47 8.03 9.13
C ILE A 738 -30.96 8.03 9.48
N VAL A 739 -31.26 8.21 10.78
CA VAL A 739 -32.61 8.18 11.34
C VAL A 739 -32.92 9.54 11.95
N TYR A 740 -34.05 10.14 11.56
CA TYR A 740 -34.58 11.37 12.14
C TYR A 740 -35.82 11.05 12.96
N VAL A 741 -35.71 11.22 14.28
CA VAL A 741 -36.82 11.02 15.21
C VAL A 741 -37.41 12.38 15.58
N PHE A 742 -38.61 12.66 15.09
CA PHE A 742 -39.37 13.85 15.44
C PHE A 742 -40.22 13.55 16.67
N ALA A 743 -40.09 14.37 17.70
CA ALA A 743 -40.78 14.20 18.98
C ALA A 743 -41.33 15.53 19.50
N THR A 744 -42.55 15.51 20.04
CA THR A 744 -43.19 16.64 20.74
C THR A 744 -43.47 16.35 22.22
N GLY A 745 -43.07 15.19 22.70
CA GLY A 745 -43.14 14.76 24.09
C GLY A 745 -41.86 14.05 24.56
N LEU A 746 -41.81 13.68 25.83
CA LEU A 746 -40.72 12.86 26.38
C LEU A 746 -40.98 11.37 26.06
N PRO A 747 -39.94 10.54 25.88
CA PRO A 747 -40.13 9.11 25.72
C PRO A 747 -40.75 8.49 26.99
N TYR A 748 -41.74 7.60 26.82
CA TYR A 748 -42.22 6.78 27.91
C TYR A 748 -41.15 5.74 28.31
N VAL A 749 -40.38 6.01 29.37
CA VAL A 749 -39.39 5.06 29.90
C VAL A 749 -39.66 4.79 31.37
N ASN A 750 -40.18 3.60 31.66
CA ASN A 750 -40.40 3.16 33.04
C ASN A 750 -39.53 1.94 33.34
N PHE A 751 -38.34 2.16 33.89
CA PHE A 751 -37.41 1.07 34.24
C PHE A 751 -37.95 0.05 35.26
N SER A 752 -39.12 0.30 35.88
CA SER A 752 -39.83 -0.70 36.68
C SER A 752 -40.78 -1.60 35.88
N ASP A 753 -41.10 -1.22 34.64
CA ASP A 753 -41.79 -2.04 33.64
C ASP A 753 -40.73 -2.77 32.78
N SER A 754 -40.71 -4.10 32.88
CA SER A 754 -39.78 -4.94 32.13
C SER A 754 -39.84 -4.70 30.63
N ASN A 755 -41.02 -4.40 30.07
CA ASN A 755 -41.16 -4.23 28.63
C ASN A 755 -40.45 -2.98 28.12
N SER A 756 -40.58 -1.85 28.82
CA SER A 756 -39.93 -0.59 28.41
C SER A 756 -38.41 -0.60 28.62
N ALA A 757 -37.93 -1.26 29.68
CA ALA A 757 -36.50 -1.50 29.88
C ALA A 757 -35.91 -2.38 28.75
N HIS A 758 -36.63 -3.43 28.34
CA HIS A 758 -36.25 -4.28 27.21
C HIS A 758 -36.22 -3.52 25.87
N THR A 759 -37.15 -2.59 25.63
CA THR A 759 -37.14 -1.74 24.43
C THR A 759 -35.87 -0.89 24.38
N TYR A 760 -35.54 -0.20 25.48
CA TYR A 760 -34.36 0.64 25.56
C TYR A 760 -33.06 -0.15 25.33
N ASP A 761 -32.89 -1.29 26.00
CA ASP A 761 -31.72 -2.15 25.84
C ASP A 761 -31.59 -2.69 24.39
N ARG A 762 -32.72 -3.02 23.77
CA ARG A 762 -32.75 -3.53 22.38
C ARG A 762 -32.42 -2.45 21.35
N VAL A 763 -32.78 -1.20 21.59
CA VAL A 763 -32.33 -0.06 20.76
C VAL A 763 -30.80 0.00 20.77
N PHE A 764 -30.17 -0.03 21.94
CA PHE A 764 -28.70 -0.02 22.02
C PHE A 764 -28.07 -1.23 21.32
N ALA A 765 -28.63 -2.43 21.51
CA ALA A 765 -28.13 -3.64 20.84
C ALA A 765 -28.15 -3.53 19.30
N LEU A 766 -29.18 -2.90 18.71
CA LEU A 766 -29.22 -2.68 17.25
C LEU A 766 -28.27 -1.57 16.78
N LEU A 767 -27.97 -0.60 17.64
CA LEU A 767 -27.07 0.51 17.34
C LEU A 767 -25.58 0.13 17.47
N GLU A 768 -25.25 -0.98 18.11
CA GLU A 768 -23.87 -1.44 18.32
C GLU A 768 -23.06 -1.58 17.03
N ASN A 769 -23.71 -1.78 15.88
CA ASN A 769 -23.07 -1.98 14.58
C ASN A 769 -22.43 -0.69 13.97
N GLN A 770 -22.41 0.45 14.70
CA GLN A 770 -21.78 1.75 14.38
C GLN A 770 -22.08 2.42 13.03
N GLN A 771 -22.85 1.81 12.13
CA GLN A 771 -23.19 2.39 10.83
C GLN A 771 -24.57 3.07 10.80
N ILE A 772 -25.14 3.41 11.96
CA ILE A 772 -26.43 4.09 12.06
C ILE A 772 -26.23 5.37 12.86
N GLN A 773 -26.70 6.50 12.32
CA GLN A 773 -26.76 7.79 13.02
C GLN A 773 -28.21 8.11 13.40
N VAL A 774 -28.48 8.33 14.70
CA VAL A 774 -29.81 8.72 15.19
C VAL A 774 -29.79 10.20 15.57
N ASN A 775 -30.74 10.96 15.01
CA ASN A 775 -30.88 12.39 15.23
C ASN A 775 -32.28 12.69 15.77
N PHE A 776 -32.37 13.30 16.95
CA PHE A 776 -33.64 13.73 17.52
C PHE A 776 -33.94 15.18 17.13
N ILE A 777 -35.15 15.43 16.67
CA ILE A 777 -35.67 16.75 16.32
C ILE A 777 -36.86 16.99 17.23
N ILE A 778 -36.64 17.81 18.26
CA ILE A 778 -37.56 18.00 19.37
C ILE A 778 -38.29 19.32 19.20
N GLY A 779 -39.61 19.27 19.23
CA GLY A 779 -40.49 20.37 18.89
C GLY A 779 -41.28 20.96 20.03
N GLY A 780 -41.34 22.30 20.12
CA GLY A 780 -42.29 23.00 21.00
C GLY A 780 -41.75 23.29 22.40
N PHE A 781 -40.43 23.20 22.60
CA PHE A 781 -39.77 23.36 23.89
C PHE A 781 -38.74 24.50 23.87
N HIS A 782 -38.59 25.21 24.99
CA HIS A 782 -37.43 26.08 25.25
C HIS A 782 -36.21 25.21 25.62
N ALA A 783 -34.99 25.69 25.34
CA ALA A 783 -33.75 24.97 25.68
C ALA A 783 -33.65 24.62 27.19
N ASP A 784 -34.33 25.37 28.06
CA ASP A 784 -34.30 25.24 29.52
C ASP A 784 -35.22 24.12 30.07
N ILE A 785 -36.13 23.56 29.26
CA ILE A 785 -37.31 22.79 29.75
C ILE A 785 -37.10 21.26 29.81
N LEU A 786 -36.02 20.70 29.27
CA LEU A 786 -35.85 19.24 29.18
C LEU A 786 -34.64 18.71 29.97
N THR A 787 -34.53 19.12 31.24
CA THR A 787 -33.48 18.67 32.18
C THR A 787 -33.85 17.38 32.94
N GLY A 788 -34.74 16.55 32.37
CA GLY A 788 -35.22 15.31 32.98
C GLY A 788 -34.51 14.04 32.47
N PRO A 789 -34.53 12.94 33.22
CA PRO A 789 -33.85 11.68 32.85
C PRO A 789 -34.20 11.16 31.45
N ALA A 790 -35.47 11.32 31.02
CA ALA A 790 -35.94 10.89 29.71
C ALA A 790 -35.30 11.66 28.54
N ALA A 791 -35.00 12.95 28.72
CA ALA A 791 -34.31 13.75 27.71
C ALA A 791 -32.80 13.42 27.68
N GLU A 792 -32.21 13.10 28.82
CA GLU A 792 -30.84 12.56 28.89
C GLU A 792 -30.71 11.26 28.11
N ASP A 793 -31.73 10.40 28.14
CA ASP A 793 -31.75 9.12 27.42
C ASP A 793 -31.79 9.30 25.90
N MET A 794 -32.55 10.27 25.37
CA MET A 794 -32.50 10.63 23.95
C MET A 794 -31.11 11.16 23.57
N GLN A 795 -30.52 12.02 24.41
CA GLN A 795 -29.17 12.52 24.19
C GLN A 795 -28.12 11.40 24.21
N LYS A 796 -28.29 10.39 25.09
CA LYS A 796 -27.42 9.20 25.12
C LYS A 796 -27.48 8.44 23.79
N VAL A 797 -28.67 8.18 23.26
CA VAL A 797 -28.85 7.47 21.97
C VAL A 797 -28.26 8.28 20.81
N ALA A 798 -28.54 9.59 20.75
CA ALA A 798 -27.95 10.46 19.73
C ALA A 798 -26.43 10.43 19.79
N THR A 799 -25.87 10.61 20.99
CA THR A 799 -24.42 10.55 21.20
C THR A 799 -23.85 9.19 20.80
N PHE A 800 -24.51 8.09 21.18
CA PHE A 800 -24.04 6.73 20.93
C PHE A 800 -23.78 6.48 19.45
N THR A 801 -24.58 7.12 18.62
CA THR A 801 -24.55 7.01 17.17
C THR A 801 -23.82 8.17 16.50
N SER A 802 -23.12 9.00 17.28
CA SER A 802 -22.49 10.25 16.85
C SER A 802 -23.45 11.19 16.10
N GLY A 803 -24.74 11.13 16.45
CA GLY A 803 -25.83 11.96 15.96
C GLY A 803 -26.02 13.23 16.78
N ARG A 804 -27.23 13.80 16.72
CA ARG A 804 -27.51 15.13 17.27
C ARG A 804 -28.92 15.24 17.85
N THR A 805 -29.08 16.11 18.82
CA THR A 805 -30.39 16.53 19.33
C THR A 805 -30.58 17.99 18.97
N ILE A 806 -31.64 18.30 18.22
CA ILE A 806 -31.97 19.65 17.78
C ILE A 806 -33.28 20.05 18.44
N TYR A 807 -33.24 21.14 19.20
CA TYR A 807 -34.44 21.76 19.76
C TYR A 807 -34.95 22.84 18.82
N THR A 808 -36.24 22.80 18.55
CA THR A 808 -36.93 23.80 17.74
C THR A 808 -37.95 24.50 18.64
N GLY A 809 -37.84 25.83 18.75
CA GLY A 809 -38.68 26.62 19.65
C GLY A 809 -40.09 26.79 19.10
N ASN A 810 -40.78 27.88 19.49
CA ASN A 810 -42.21 28.02 19.24
C ASN A 810 -42.56 28.13 17.73
N PHE A 811 -43.09 27.04 17.18
CA PHE A 811 -43.41 26.83 15.76
C PHE A 811 -44.21 27.94 15.09
N PHE A 812 -45.09 28.61 15.85
CA PHE A 812 -45.98 29.64 15.33
C PHE A 812 -45.32 31.02 15.20
N GLY A 813 -44.17 31.24 15.84
CA GLY A 813 -43.44 32.50 15.81
C GLY A 813 -42.55 32.69 14.58
N ALA A 814 -42.05 31.60 13.98
CA ALA A 814 -41.09 31.65 12.87
C ALA A 814 -41.17 30.42 11.92
N PRO A 815 -42.32 30.17 11.26
CA PRO A 815 -42.56 28.94 10.46
C PRO A 815 -41.55 28.71 9.32
N GLY A 816 -40.93 29.78 8.81
CA GLY A 816 -39.88 29.66 7.78
C GLY A 816 -38.59 28.99 8.26
N GLN A 817 -38.28 29.02 9.56
CA GLN A 817 -37.04 28.42 10.08
C GLN A 817 -37.12 26.90 10.15
N PHE A 818 -38.27 26.35 10.56
CA PHE A 818 -38.48 24.90 10.59
C PHE A 818 -38.58 24.28 9.18
N ALA A 819 -39.22 24.99 8.25
CA ALA A 819 -39.19 24.61 6.83
C ALA A 819 -37.75 24.56 6.29
N ASN A 820 -36.91 25.56 6.61
CA ASN A 820 -35.50 25.56 6.21
C ASN A 820 -34.69 24.41 6.81
N LEU A 821 -34.99 23.99 8.05
CA LEU A 821 -34.36 22.82 8.67
C LEU A 821 -34.57 21.56 7.80
N ILE A 822 -35.82 21.25 7.48
CA ILE A 822 -36.18 20.04 6.71
C ILE A 822 -35.73 20.14 5.26
N ALA A 823 -35.95 21.27 4.62
CA ALA A 823 -35.70 21.43 3.19
C ALA A 823 -34.22 21.71 2.83
N GLN A 824 -33.45 22.31 3.74
CA GLN A 824 -32.11 22.80 3.40
C GLN A 824 -30.98 22.20 4.25
N TYR A 825 -31.25 21.76 5.48
CA TYR A 825 -30.22 21.26 6.39
C TYR A 825 -30.20 19.74 6.51
N LEU A 826 -31.33 19.11 6.85
CA LEU A 826 -31.40 17.64 6.94
C LEU A 826 -30.98 16.90 5.66
N PRO A 827 -31.21 17.41 4.43
CA PRO A 827 -30.74 16.73 3.23
C PRO A 827 -29.21 16.74 3.12
N LEU A 828 -28.55 17.77 3.65
CA LEU A 828 -27.09 17.86 3.65
C LEU A 828 -26.45 16.91 4.67
N THR A 829 -27.12 16.66 5.80
CA THR A 829 -26.60 15.73 6.80
C THR A 829 -26.52 14.29 6.29
N VAL A 830 -27.13 13.98 5.13
CA VAL A 830 -26.98 12.70 4.42
C VAL A 830 -25.58 12.52 3.80
N GLN A 831 -24.87 13.62 3.51
CA GLN A 831 -23.51 13.65 2.95
C GLN A 831 -22.45 14.06 3.98
N GLU A 832 -22.88 14.35 5.21
CA GLU A 832 -21.98 14.73 6.29
C GLU A 832 -21.20 13.51 6.77
N ASN A 833 -19.88 13.63 6.80
CA ASN A 833 -18.98 12.52 7.10
C ASN A 833 -17.93 12.84 8.17
N GLY A 834 -18.02 14.01 8.78
CA GLY A 834 -17.16 14.40 9.87
C GLY A 834 -17.91 15.08 11.00
N PHE A 835 -17.78 14.51 12.19
CA PHE A 835 -18.09 15.16 13.45
C PHE A 835 -16.78 15.71 14.02
N LEU A 836 -16.70 17.02 14.25
CA LEU A 836 -15.43 17.69 14.55
C LEU A 836 -15.29 18.03 16.02
N VAL A 837 -16.30 18.63 16.62
CA VAL A 837 -16.22 19.20 17.98
C VAL A 837 -17.59 19.09 18.64
N GLU A 838 -17.59 18.73 19.92
CA GLU A 838 -18.75 18.90 20.81
C GLU A 838 -18.32 19.49 22.14
N HIS A 839 -19.00 20.55 22.52
CA HIS A 839 -18.85 21.22 23.81
C HIS A 839 -20.23 21.31 24.46
N ILE A 840 -20.40 20.67 25.62
CA ILE A 840 -21.61 20.80 26.44
C ILE A 840 -21.18 21.48 27.74
N VAL A 841 -21.64 22.71 27.95
CA VAL A 841 -21.23 23.51 29.10
C VAL A 841 -22.44 23.83 29.96
N ALA A 842 -22.36 23.48 31.24
CA ALA A 842 -23.48 23.60 32.18
C ALA A 842 -23.90 25.06 32.47
N ASP A 843 -22.96 26.02 32.34
CA ASP A 843 -23.21 27.45 32.50
C ASP A 843 -22.46 28.24 31.43
N CYS A 844 -23.20 28.87 30.52
CA CYS A 844 -22.66 29.72 29.47
C CYS A 844 -22.97 31.20 29.69
N THR A 845 -23.29 31.62 30.91
CA THR A 845 -23.49 33.04 31.25
C THR A 845 -22.21 33.86 31.07
N THR A 846 -21.05 33.21 31.18
CA THR A 846 -19.76 33.72 30.72
C THR A 846 -19.42 33.17 29.34
N ALA A 847 -18.66 33.95 28.54
CA ALA A 847 -18.32 33.58 27.17
C ALA A 847 -17.51 32.27 27.12
N THR A 848 -18.14 31.22 26.58
CA THR A 848 -17.52 29.94 26.26
C THR A 848 -16.90 30.02 24.87
N VAL A 849 -15.70 29.48 24.69
CA VAL A 849 -14.97 29.50 23.41
C VAL A 849 -14.66 28.07 22.96
N ALA A 850 -14.86 27.81 21.68
CA ALA A 850 -14.46 26.57 21.02
C ALA A 850 -13.71 26.85 19.72
N TYR A 851 -12.82 25.93 19.35
CA TYR A 851 -12.05 26.00 18.11
C TYR A 851 -12.45 24.84 17.20
N VAL A 852 -12.85 25.14 15.96
CA VAL A 852 -13.34 24.18 14.98
C VAL A 852 -12.31 24.08 13.85
N PRO A 853 -11.59 22.94 13.72
CA PRO A 853 -10.63 22.75 12.64
C PRO A 853 -11.33 22.37 11.33
N ILE A 854 -11.10 23.15 10.28
CA ILE A 854 -11.64 22.92 8.93
C ILE A 854 -10.49 22.53 8.00
N ASP A 855 -10.65 21.39 7.31
CA ASP A 855 -9.63 20.81 6.44
C ASP A 855 -9.71 21.32 4.98
N SER A 856 -8.62 21.18 4.22
CA SER A 856 -8.53 21.70 2.84
C SER A 856 -9.50 21.04 1.85
N LYS A 857 -10.05 19.87 2.20
CA LYS A 857 -10.97 19.08 1.37
C LYS A 857 -12.43 19.23 1.80
N SER A 858 -12.71 20.16 2.70
CA SER A 858 -14.05 20.45 3.18
C SER A 858 -14.84 21.23 2.13
N ASP A 859 -16.03 20.71 1.78
CA ASP A 859 -16.99 21.37 0.91
C ASP A 859 -17.81 22.41 1.70
N TRP A 860 -18.21 22.04 2.91
CA TRP A 860 -18.94 22.90 3.85
C TRP A 860 -18.82 22.37 5.27
N PHE A 861 -19.01 23.25 6.25
CA PHE A 861 -19.18 22.87 7.65
C PHE A 861 -20.43 23.49 8.25
N SER A 862 -20.96 22.87 9.29
CA SER A 862 -22.10 23.37 10.05
C SER A 862 -21.80 23.50 11.53
N LEU A 863 -22.47 24.47 12.15
CA LEU A 863 -22.46 24.70 13.59
C LEU A 863 -23.89 24.58 14.10
N ILE A 864 -24.11 23.69 15.06
CA ILE A 864 -25.38 23.51 15.78
C ILE A 864 -25.14 24.05 17.19
N ILE A 865 -25.79 25.16 17.52
CA ILE A 865 -25.62 25.84 18.80
C ILE A 865 -26.96 25.87 19.50
N ILE A 866 -27.00 25.41 20.75
CA ILE A 866 -28.22 25.31 21.54
C ILE A 866 -28.00 26.10 22.84
N GLY A 867 -28.98 26.90 23.22
CA GLY A 867 -28.92 27.69 24.46
C GLY A 867 -30.06 28.70 24.57
N SER A 868 -30.29 29.18 25.78
CA SER A 868 -31.35 30.14 26.11
C SER A 868 -30.83 31.58 26.07
N GLN A 869 -31.53 32.46 25.36
CA GLN A 869 -31.15 33.85 25.07
C GLN A 869 -29.69 34.00 24.62
N MET A 870 -29.26 33.16 23.69
CA MET A 870 -27.85 33.07 23.28
C MET A 870 -27.40 34.21 22.36
N THR A 871 -26.11 34.55 22.48
CA THR A 871 -25.36 35.40 21.55
C THR A 871 -24.14 34.63 21.06
N VAL A 872 -23.96 34.57 19.73
CA VAL A 872 -22.88 33.82 19.07
C VAL A 872 -22.01 34.79 18.28
N THR A 873 -20.70 34.71 18.48
CA THR A 873 -19.69 35.46 17.74
C THR A 873 -18.75 34.49 17.04
N LEU A 874 -18.51 34.68 15.74
CA LEU A 874 -17.64 33.83 14.93
C LEU A 874 -16.40 34.58 14.47
N TYR A 875 -15.26 33.89 14.47
CA TYR A 875 -14.05 34.35 13.81
C TYR A 875 -13.58 33.30 12.80
N ASP A 876 -13.14 33.77 11.63
CA ASP A 876 -12.56 32.92 10.59
C ASP A 876 -11.17 32.39 10.98
N ALA A 877 -10.55 31.58 10.12
CA ALA A 877 -9.26 30.95 10.40
C ALA A 877 -8.09 31.94 10.56
N ASP A 878 -8.21 33.17 10.04
CA ASP A 878 -7.21 34.24 10.22
C ASP A 878 -7.45 35.06 11.49
N GLY A 879 -8.54 34.76 12.21
CA GLY A 879 -8.92 35.46 13.44
C GLY A 879 -9.73 36.74 13.19
N ASN A 880 -10.22 36.98 11.98
CA ASN A 880 -11.10 38.12 11.70
C ASN A 880 -12.53 37.82 12.10
N LEU A 881 -13.27 38.85 12.53
CA LEU A 881 -14.69 38.70 12.87
C LEU A 881 -15.49 38.32 11.62
N TYR A 882 -16.12 37.16 11.65
CA TYR A 882 -16.92 36.65 10.54
C TYR A 882 -18.39 37.06 10.69
N GLN A 883 -18.92 37.77 9.69
CA GLN A 883 -20.33 38.15 9.62
C GLN A 883 -21.08 37.16 8.72
N GLN A 884 -22.07 36.48 9.28
CA GLN A 884 -22.82 35.45 8.58
C GLN A 884 -23.76 36.06 7.55
N ASN A 885 -23.83 35.47 6.36
CA ASN A 885 -24.83 35.83 5.36
C ASN A 885 -26.21 35.26 5.75
N ALA A 886 -27.29 35.92 5.34
CA ALA A 886 -28.65 35.44 5.62
C ALA A 886 -28.90 34.02 5.10
N SER A 887 -28.27 33.62 4.00
CA SER A 887 -28.36 32.27 3.41
C SER A 887 -27.57 31.18 4.16
N GLU A 888 -26.67 31.58 5.05
CA GLU A 888 -25.87 30.67 5.89
C GLU A 888 -26.60 30.35 7.20
N ILE A 889 -27.61 31.14 7.56
CA ILE A 889 -28.43 30.95 8.75
C ILE A 889 -29.61 30.07 8.39
N ILE A 890 -29.59 28.81 8.83
CA ILE A 890 -30.71 27.88 8.66
C ILE A 890 -31.78 28.16 9.70
N THR A 891 -31.37 28.25 10.96
CA THR A 891 -32.22 28.52 12.13
C THR A 891 -31.51 29.54 13.01
N ASN A 892 -32.26 30.49 13.57
CA ASN A 892 -31.73 31.49 14.49
C ASN A 892 -32.80 31.79 15.55
N ASP A 893 -33.14 30.75 16.31
CA ASP A 893 -33.99 30.87 17.47
C ASP A 893 -33.10 31.06 18.69
N LYS A 894 -33.06 32.29 19.21
CA LYS A 894 -32.23 32.65 20.35
C LYS A 894 -32.65 31.96 21.65
N GLU A 895 -33.84 31.35 21.69
CA GLU A 895 -34.38 30.65 22.86
C GLU A 895 -34.26 29.11 22.74
N ALA A 896 -33.81 28.60 21.58
CA ALA A 896 -33.72 27.16 21.31
C ALA A 896 -32.42 26.77 20.59
N ALA A 897 -32.32 27.04 19.28
CA ALA A 897 -31.19 26.63 18.46
C ALA A 897 -30.80 27.66 17.38
N MET A 898 -29.50 27.83 17.18
CA MET A 898 -28.91 28.49 16.03
C MET A 898 -28.15 27.45 15.21
N ILE A 899 -28.53 27.30 13.93
CA ILE A 899 -27.87 26.39 12.99
C ILE A 899 -27.30 27.22 11.85
N LEU A 900 -25.98 27.13 11.70
CA LEU A 900 -25.22 27.80 10.65
C LEU A 900 -24.65 26.77 9.69
N ARG A 901 -24.67 27.11 8.40
CA ARG A 901 -24.07 26.32 7.32
C ARG A 901 -23.19 27.20 6.46
N ILE A 902 -21.91 26.89 6.41
CA ILE A 902 -20.88 27.71 5.74
C ILE A 902 -20.22 26.86 4.65
N PHE A 903 -20.45 27.22 3.38
CA PHE A 903 -19.80 26.61 2.22
C PHE A 903 -18.41 27.21 1.96
N ASN A 904 -17.54 26.38 1.38
CA ASN A 904 -16.18 26.76 0.99
C ASN A 904 -16.20 27.86 -0.08
N SER A 905 -16.91 27.64 -1.21
CA SER A 905 -17.14 28.60 -2.32
C SER A 905 -16.09 29.72 -2.51
N ASN A 906 -14.80 29.38 -2.43
CA ASN A 906 -13.62 30.26 -2.54
C ASN A 906 -13.54 31.39 -1.51
N LYS A 907 -14.06 31.19 -0.31
CA LYS A 907 -13.87 32.12 0.81
C LYS A 907 -12.39 32.14 1.21
N PRO A 908 -11.71 33.30 1.20
CA PRO A 908 -10.39 33.40 1.82
C PRO A 908 -10.53 32.97 3.29
N SER A 909 -9.56 32.21 3.79
CA SER A 909 -9.49 31.82 5.21
C SER A 909 -10.58 30.83 5.66
N PHE A 910 -11.14 30.05 4.72
CA PHE A 910 -12.07 28.96 5.03
C PHE A 910 -11.39 27.79 5.78
N VAL A 911 -10.16 27.46 5.39
CA VAL A 911 -9.38 26.34 5.95
C VAL A 911 -8.59 26.82 7.17
N GLY A 912 -8.58 26.04 8.25
CA GLY A 912 -7.91 26.35 9.51
C GLY A 912 -8.83 26.35 10.72
N PHE A 913 -8.43 27.00 11.81
CA PHE A 913 -9.16 26.96 13.08
C PHE A 913 -10.13 28.13 13.21
N TRP A 914 -11.41 27.83 13.05
CA TRP A 914 -12.49 28.79 13.32
C TRP A 914 -12.72 28.91 14.82
N ARG A 915 -12.93 30.12 15.31
CA ARG A 915 -13.21 30.37 16.73
C ARG A 915 -14.68 30.76 16.91
N VAL A 916 -15.38 29.97 17.72
CA VAL A 916 -16.79 30.19 18.08
C VAL A 916 -16.84 30.66 19.53
N SER A 917 -17.52 31.78 19.80
CA SER A 917 -17.78 32.27 21.16
C SER A 917 -19.27 32.36 21.43
N ILE A 918 -19.72 31.75 22.53
CA ILE A 918 -21.13 31.62 22.89
C ILE A 918 -21.34 32.18 24.29
N THR A 919 -22.37 33.01 24.46
CA THR A 919 -22.86 33.49 25.76
C THR A 919 -24.37 33.31 25.83
N THR A 920 -24.88 32.74 26.91
CA THR A 920 -26.31 32.67 27.24
C THR A 920 -26.64 33.68 28.34
N LYS A 921 -27.92 34.02 28.52
CA LYS A 921 -28.33 34.85 29.65
C LYS A 921 -28.50 34.04 30.94
N SER A 922 -28.88 32.78 30.79
CA SER A 922 -29.07 31.80 31.87
C SER A 922 -28.89 30.39 31.32
N GLY A 923 -28.49 29.45 32.18
CA GLY A 923 -28.38 28.04 31.83
C GLY A 923 -27.15 27.68 30.98
N GLY A 924 -27.11 26.42 30.58
CA GLY A 924 -26.04 25.85 29.77
C GLY A 924 -26.13 26.16 28.29
N CYS A 925 -25.12 25.73 27.54
CA CYS A 925 -25.12 25.76 26.09
C CYS A 925 -24.38 24.56 25.50
N THR A 926 -24.80 24.16 24.31
CA THR A 926 -24.17 23.09 23.54
C THR A 926 -23.71 23.63 22.19
N LEU A 927 -22.50 23.26 21.78
CA LEU A 927 -21.98 23.46 20.43
C LEU A 927 -21.62 22.11 19.83
N GLN A 928 -22.13 21.84 18.64
CA GLN A 928 -21.68 20.74 17.79
C GLN A 928 -21.20 21.29 16.45
N ALA A 929 -20.00 20.90 16.02
CA ALA A 929 -19.45 21.29 14.72
C ALA A 929 -19.23 20.07 13.83
N ARG A 930 -19.65 20.16 12.57
CA ARG A 930 -19.67 19.04 11.62
C ARG A 930 -19.25 19.49 10.23
N VAL A 931 -18.84 18.56 9.39
CA VAL A 931 -18.27 18.84 8.06
C VAL A 931 -18.67 17.78 7.05
N ALA A 932 -18.78 18.21 5.79
CA ALA A 932 -18.69 17.32 4.63
C ALA A 932 -17.34 17.59 3.94
N SER A 933 -16.52 16.56 3.87
CA SER A 933 -15.17 16.62 3.31
C SER A 933 -14.89 15.35 2.51
N SER A 934 -14.02 15.40 1.50
CA SER A 934 -13.57 14.15 0.86
C SER A 934 -12.69 13.30 1.78
N ILE A 935 -12.28 13.81 2.95
CA ILE A 935 -11.52 13.09 3.97
C ILE A 935 -12.48 12.31 4.86
N GLN A 936 -12.71 11.06 4.48
CA GLN A 936 -13.40 10.06 5.30
C GLN A 936 -12.35 9.17 5.97
N VAL A 937 -12.46 8.95 7.27
CA VAL A 937 -11.62 7.97 7.98
C VAL A 937 -12.48 6.78 8.35
N ASN A 938 -12.26 5.67 7.65
CA ASN A 938 -12.89 4.41 7.99
C ASN A 938 -12.05 3.74 9.08
N TYR A 939 -12.66 3.35 10.18
CA TYR A 939 -11.94 2.70 11.28
C TYR A 939 -12.77 1.57 11.89
N GLY A 940 -12.10 0.70 12.63
CA GLY A 940 -12.73 -0.28 13.50
C GLY A 940 -11.71 -0.90 14.45
N PHE A 941 -12.17 -1.81 15.30
CA PHE A 941 -11.36 -2.37 16.38
C PHE A 941 -10.92 -3.80 16.07
N SER A 942 -9.79 -4.20 16.64
CA SER A 942 -9.25 -5.55 16.56
C SER A 942 -8.43 -5.85 17.82
N LEU A 943 -8.14 -7.13 18.06
CA LEU A 943 -7.18 -7.59 19.08
C LEU A 943 -5.79 -7.87 18.47
N SER A 944 -5.68 -7.80 17.13
CA SER A 944 -4.44 -8.07 16.41
C SER A 944 -4.12 -6.97 15.41
N ILE A 945 -2.88 -6.50 15.45
CA ILE A 945 -2.32 -5.54 14.50
C ILE A 945 -2.16 -6.11 13.09
N SER A 946 -2.15 -7.44 12.93
CA SER A 946 -2.00 -8.12 11.63
C SER A 946 -3.34 -8.56 11.02
N ALA A 947 -4.44 -8.45 11.77
CA ALA A 947 -5.78 -8.69 11.23
C ALA A 947 -6.15 -7.56 10.26
N ASP A 948 -6.79 -7.88 9.14
CA ASP A 948 -7.28 -6.86 8.19
C ASP A 948 -8.82 -6.78 8.19
N THR A 949 -9.43 -7.43 9.17
CA THR A 949 -10.84 -7.35 9.51
C THR A 949 -10.99 -6.60 10.82
N THR A 950 -12.09 -5.88 10.95
CA THR A 950 -12.41 -5.07 12.13
C THR A 950 -13.77 -5.45 12.66
N ILE A 951 -13.98 -5.18 13.95
CA ILE A 951 -15.31 -5.14 14.56
C ILE A 951 -15.69 -3.69 14.88
N PRO A 952 -16.99 -3.37 14.97
CA PRO A 952 -17.46 -2.01 15.21
C PRO A 952 -17.13 -1.48 16.60
N GLN A 953 -17.08 -2.35 17.62
CA GLN A 953 -16.88 -1.93 19.02
C GLN A 953 -15.62 -2.59 19.62
N PRO A 954 -14.90 -1.91 20.52
CA PRO A 954 -13.79 -2.51 21.26
C PRO A 954 -14.28 -3.55 22.27
N PHE A 955 -13.44 -4.54 22.54
CA PHE A 955 -13.67 -5.54 23.58
C PHE A 955 -13.48 -4.94 24.98
N SER A 956 -14.41 -5.24 25.87
CA SER A 956 -14.34 -4.88 27.29
C SER A 956 -13.40 -5.80 28.09
N GLY A 957 -12.80 -5.26 29.16
CA GLY A 957 -11.95 -6.00 30.09
C GLY A 957 -10.61 -5.32 30.37
N SER A 958 -10.14 -5.35 31.62
CA SER A 958 -8.92 -4.66 32.05
C SER A 958 -7.62 -5.24 31.48
N ASN A 959 -7.66 -6.48 30.99
CA ASN A 959 -6.51 -7.17 30.40
C ASN A 959 -6.62 -7.29 28.87
N VAL A 960 -7.62 -6.64 28.27
CA VAL A 960 -7.84 -6.71 26.82
C VAL A 960 -7.13 -5.55 26.14
N SER A 961 -6.36 -5.89 25.10
CA SER A 961 -5.48 -4.99 24.37
C SER A 961 -6.08 -4.71 23.00
N ASN A 962 -7.00 -3.75 22.94
CA ASN A 962 -7.64 -3.33 21.70
C ASN A 962 -6.68 -2.51 20.84
N VAL A 963 -6.78 -2.64 19.53
CA VAL A 963 -6.11 -1.78 18.55
C VAL A 963 -7.15 -1.24 17.57
N VAL A 964 -6.96 0.00 17.13
CA VAL A 964 -7.78 0.58 16.06
C VAL A 964 -7.08 0.38 14.74
N LEU A 965 -7.79 -0.18 13.76
CA LEU A 965 -7.35 -0.24 12.38
C LEU A 965 -8.07 0.86 11.60
N ALA A 966 -7.33 1.63 10.81
CA ALA A 966 -7.88 2.76 10.07
C ALA A 966 -7.46 2.75 8.59
N ASN A 967 -8.38 3.22 7.75
CA ASN A 967 -8.28 3.28 6.30
C ASN A 967 -8.66 4.69 5.81
N LEU A 968 -7.84 5.24 4.92
CA LEU A 968 -8.16 6.42 4.12
C LEU A 968 -8.55 6.02 2.69
N PRO A 969 -9.55 6.65 2.06
CA PRO A 969 -9.94 6.39 0.68
C PRO A 969 -8.76 6.39 -0.29
N GLN A 970 -8.81 5.52 -1.31
CA GLN A 970 -7.70 5.32 -2.25
C GLN A 970 -7.27 6.61 -2.97
N SER A 971 -8.20 7.52 -3.23
CA SER A 971 -7.92 8.84 -3.82
C SER A 971 -6.99 9.69 -2.96
N LEU A 972 -7.04 9.53 -1.64
CA LEU A 972 -6.21 10.27 -0.69
C LEU A 972 -4.88 9.59 -0.42
N GLN A 973 -4.77 8.27 -0.65
CA GLN A 973 -3.52 7.51 -0.47
C GLN A 973 -2.40 7.92 -1.43
N GLN A 974 -2.72 8.52 -2.58
CA GLN A 974 -1.73 9.00 -3.56
C GLN A 974 -1.23 10.42 -3.27
N THR A 975 -1.82 11.06 -2.27
CA THR A 975 -1.48 12.40 -1.80
C THR A 975 -0.90 12.27 -0.40
N ASN A 976 -0.01 13.16 0.06
CA ASN A 976 0.77 13.01 1.31
C ASN A 976 -0.06 13.07 2.64
N PHE A 977 -1.26 12.51 2.67
CA PHE A 977 -2.12 12.41 3.85
C PHE A 977 -1.59 11.39 4.85
N GLN A 978 -1.62 11.76 6.13
CA GLN A 978 -1.17 10.87 7.21
C GLN A 978 -2.07 10.97 8.43
N LEU A 979 -2.42 9.82 9.02
CA LEU A 979 -3.00 9.77 10.36
C LEU A 979 -1.90 9.90 11.41
N SER A 980 -2.11 10.76 12.39
CA SER A 980 -1.10 11.08 13.41
C SER A 980 -1.45 10.45 14.75
N TYR A 981 -2.59 10.81 15.32
CA TYR A 981 -2.96 10.39 16.67
C TYR A 981 -4.39 9.90 16.76
N PHE A 982 -4.59 9.04 17.74
CA PHE A 982 -5.85 8.54 18.22
C PHE A 982 -5.94 8.87 19.71
N GLU A 983 -6.84 9.79 20.06
CA GLU A 983 -7.06 10.19 21.45
C GLU A 983 -8.32 9.49 21.98
N VAL A 984 -8.18 8.90 23.17
CA VAL A 984 -9.29 8.33 23.92
C VAL A 984 -9.73 9.36 24.94
N LEU A 985 -10.90 9.96 24.73
CA LEU A 985 -11.46 11.01 25.57
C LEU A 985 -12.49 10.41 26.53
N SER A 986 -12.43 10.80 27.80
CA SER A 986 -13.52 10.47 28.73
C SER A 986 -14.82 11.08 28.22
N TYR A 987 -15.93 10.36 28.36
CA TYR A 987 -17.23 10.85 27.90
C TYR A 987 -18.21 10.94 29.05
N ASN A 988 -18.84 12.12 29.21
CA ASN A 988 -19.93 12.32 30.15
C ASN A 988 -21.13 12.90 29.39
N PHE A 989 -22.26 12.19 29.42
CA PHE A 989 -23.48 12.61 28.74
C PHE A 989 -24.01 13.98 29.17
N SER A 990 -23.66 14.45 30.38
CA SER A 990 -24.07 15.75 30.93
C SER A 990 -23.12 16.90 30.60
N SER A 991 -21.87 16.62 30.22
CA SER A 991 -20.82 17.64 30.03
C SER A 991 -19.97 17.44 28.76
N GLY A 992 -20.35 16.50 27.89
CA GLY A 992 -19.68 16.21 26.63
C GLY A 992 -18.33 15.49 26.80
N HIS A 993 -17.41 15.73 25.88
CA HIS A 993 -16.06 15.19 25.91
C HIS A 993 -15.22 15.85 27.02
N GLY A 994 -14.65 15.03 27.90
CA GLY A 994 -13.69 15.47 28.92
C GLY A 994 -12.24 15.33 28.46
N ASP A 995 -11.31 15.34 29.42
CA ASP A 995 -9.87 15.26 29.15
C ASP A 995 -9.46 13.95 28.46
N ALA A 996 -8.39 14.03 27.66
CA ALA A 996 -7.78 12.86 27.03
C ALA A 996 -7.22 11.92 28.09
N GLN A 997 -7.77 10.70 28.14
CA GLN A 997 -7.33 9.62 29.01
C GLN A 997 -6.11 8.90 28.42
N ALA A 998 -6.01 8.84 27.10
CA ALA A 998 -4.86 8.33 26.38
C ALA A 998 -4.66 9.06 25.05
N VAL A 999 -3.40 9.24 24.65
CA VAL A 999 -3.01 9.75 23.33
C VAL A 999 -2.10 8.72 22.68
N LEU A 1000 -2.62 8.03 21.68
CA LEU A 1000 -1.99 6.88 21.04
C LEU A 1000 -1.59 7.25 19.62
N ARG A 1001 -0.46 6.72 19.16
CA ARG A 1001 0.03 7.02 17.80
C ARG A 1001 -0.55 6.05 16.79
N PHE A 1002 -0.91 6.57 15.62
CA PHE A 1002 -1.09 5.72 14.44
C PHE A 1002 0.27 5.34 13.86
N LYS A 1003 0.40 4.08 13.46
CA LYS A 1003 1.57 3.54 12.78
C LYS A 1003 1.13 2.95 11.43
N PRO A 1004 1.91 3.16 10.37
CA PRO A 1004 1.58 2.61 9.05
C PRO A 1004 1.72 1.09 9.04
N ARG A 1005 0.94 0.46 8.18
CA ARG A 1005 0.95 -0.97 7.86
C ARG A 1005 1.37 -1.15 6.40
N ASP A 1006 1.70 -2.38 6.04
CA ASP A 1006 2.13 -2.71 4.69
C ASP A 1006 1.00 -2.52 3.66
N THR A 1007 1.38 -2.36 2.39
CA THR A 1007 0.44 -2.24 1.26
C THR A 1007 -0.41 -3.50 1.00
N SER A 1008 0.00 -4.65 1.58
CA SER A 1008 -0.83 -5.86 1.65
C SER A 1008 -2.08 -5.70 2.53
N CYS A 1009 -2.14 -4.69 3.40
CA CYS A 1009 -3.29 -4.41 4.25
C CYS A 1009 -4.29 -3.44 3.58
N ALA A 1010 -5.58 -3.67 3.79
CA ALA A 1010 -6.66 -2.75 3.39
C ALA A 1010 -6.78 -1.59 4.38
N TYR A 1011 -6.65 -1.86 5.68
CA TYR A 1011 -6.47 -0.81 6.68
C TYR A 1011 -4.99 -0.43 6.74
N GLN A 1012 -4.62 0.79 6.31
CA GLN A 1012 -3.21 1.19 6.21
C GLN A 1012 -2.59 1.62 7.53
N TYR A 1013 -3.39 1.82 8.58
CA TYR A 1013 -2.91 2.31 9.86
C TYR A 1013 -3.41 1.42 11.01
N TYR A 1014 -2.59 1.28 12.05
CA TYR A 1014 -3.02 0.76 13.34
C TYR A 1014 -2.64 1.70 14.48
N SER A 1015 -3.45 1.76 15.55
CA SER A 1015 -3.12 2.48 16.77
C SER A 1015 -2.22 1.66 17.68
N GLU A 1016 -1.54 2.33 18.60
CA GLU A 1016 -1.00 1.64 19.78
C GLU A 1016 -2.13 0.96 20.58
N PRO A 1017 -1.83 -0.16 21.26
CA PRO A 1017 -2.88 -0.90 21.96
C PRO A 1017 -3.38 -0.18 23.21
N PHE A 1018 -4.66 -0.38 23.52
CA PHE A 1018 -5.31 0.26 24.65
C PHE A 1018 -6.38 -0.61 25.29
N SER A 1019 -6.68 -0.32 26.55
CA SER A 1019 -7.81 -0.90 27.26
C SER A 1019 -8.90 0.14 27.40
N CYS A 1020 -10.14 -0.34 27.37
CA CYS A 1020 -11.34 0.44 27.61
C CYS A 1020 -11.25 1.26 28.92
N PRO A 1021 -11.30 2.60 28.88
CA PRO A 1021 -11.22 3.42 30.09
C PRO A 1021 -12.54 3.39 30.91
N SER A 1022 -13.66 3.19 30.23
CA SER A 1022 -15.02 3.19 30.76
C SER A 1022 -15.92 2.43 29.78
N SER A 1023 -17.18 2.17 30.16
CA SER A 1023 -18.16 1.52 29.27
C SER A 1023 -18.44 2.32 27.98
N ALA A 1024 -18.30 3.64 28.03
CA ALA A 1024 -18.45 4.55 26.91
C ALA A 1024 -17.31 5.57 26.91
N PHE A 1025 -16.81 5.94 25.74
CA PHE A 1025 -15.78 6.96 25.57
C PHE A 1025 -15.86 7.57 24.17
N ALA A 1026 -15.24 8.75 23.99
CA ALA A 1026 -15.13 9.36 22.68
C ALA A 1026 -13.73 9.16 22.10
N LEU A 1027 -13.68 9.07 20.78
CA LEU A 1027 -12.48 8.85 20.01
C LEU A 1027 -12.24 10.00 19.10
N LYS A 1028 -11.06 10.60 19.21
CA LYS A 1028 -10.64 11.69 18.34
C LYS A 1028 -9.46 11.23 17.51
N ILE A 1029 -9.72 11.04 16.22
CA ILE A 1029 -8.70 10.73 15.22
C ILE A 1029 -8.20 12.06 14.65
N THR A 1030 -6.89 12.25 14.62
CA THR A 1030 -6.25 13.43 14.04
C THR A 1030 -5.24 13.02 12.97
N GLY A 1031 -5.12 13.84 11.94
CA GLY A 1031 -4.16 13.66 10.87
C GLY A 1031 -3.77 14.97 10.20
N GLN A 1032 -2.93 14.87 9.19
CA GLN A 1032 -2.52 15.99 8.34
C GLN A 1032 -2.96 15.72 6.90
N ASP A 1033 -3.45 16.75 6.25
CA ASP A 1033 -3.74 16.72 4.82
C ASP A 1033 -2.49 16.92 3.96
N ALA A 1034 -2.65 16.88 2.63
CA ALA A 1034 -1.54 17.01 1.69
C ALA A 1034 -0.77 18.34 1.78
N ASP A 1035 -1.39 19.37 2.37
CA ASP A 1035 -0.80 20.71 2.56
C ASP A 1035 -0.22 20.88 3.98
N GLY A 1036 -0.25 19.82 4.81
CA GLY A 1036 0.22 19.82 6.19
C GLY A 1036 -0.77 20.43 7.18
N MET A 1037 -2.02 20.70 6.78
CA MET A 1037 -3.05 21.25 7.66
C MET A 1037 -3.67 20.12 8.50
N PRO A 1038 -3.91 20.35 9.81
CA PRO A 1038 -4.49 19.33 10.67
C PRO A 1038 -5.98 19.15 10.38
N PHE A 1039 -6.43 17.91 10.33
CA PHE A 1039 -7.85 17.55 10.35
C PHE A 1039 -8.15 16.64 11.54
N GLN A 1040 -9.41 16.60 11.97
CA GLN A 1040 -9.84 15.67 13.01
C GLN A 1040 -11.22 15.09 12.74
N ARG A 1041 -11.50 13.92 13.31
CA ARG A 1041 -12.80 13.26 13.33
C ARG A 1041 -13.05 12.73 14.74
N ILE A 1042 -14.24 12.97 15.26
CA ILE A 1042 -14.71 12.45 16.54
C ILE A 1042 -15.79 11.40 16.30
N ALA A 1043 -15.74 10.31 17.07
CA ALA A 1043 -16.80 9.32 17.13
C ALA A 1043 -16.95 8.76 18.54
N ALA A 1044 -18.13 8.28 18.88
CA ALA A 1044 -18.36 7.55 20.13
C ALA A 1044 -17.97 6.07 19.98
N ALA A 1045 -17.47 5.46 21.05
CA ALA A 1045 -17.20 4.03 21.13
C ALA A 1045 -17.62 3.47 22.49
N TYR A 1046 -18.05 2.21 22.48
CA TYR A 1046 -18.63 1.54 23.63
C TYR A 1046 -17.96 0.20 23.83
N CYS A 1047 -17.54 -0.07 25.05
CA CYS A 1047 -16.88 -1.32 25.39
C CYS A 1047 -17.92 -2.40 25.53
N ASN A 1048 -17.93 -3.32 24.58
CA ASN A 1048 -18.88 -4.43 24.58
C ASN A 1048 -18.25 -5.69 25.17
N GLN A 1049 -19.05 -6.48 25.87
CA GLN A 1049 -18.73 -7.86 26.21
C GLN A 1049 -19.64 -8.75 25.35
N PRO A 1050 -19.13 -9.42 24.31
CA PRO A 1050 -19.97 -10.19 23.40
C PRO A 1050 -20.72 -11.29 24.14
N SER A 1051 -22.01 -11.47 23.82
CA SER A 1051 -22.80 -12.59 24.33
C SER A 1051 -22.64 -13.77 23.38
N CYS A 1052 -21.69 -14.67 23.65
CA CYS A 1052 -21.39 -15.80 22.76
C CYS A 1052 -22.61 -16.70 22.54
N GLN A 1053 -23.13 -16.70 21.31
CA GLN A 1053 -24.27 -17.49 20.86
C GLN A 1053 -23.81 -18.87 20.36
N ASN A 1054 -24.78 -19.75 20.05
CA ASN A 1054 -24.54 -21.05 19.40
C ASN A 1054 -23.46 -21.91 20.08
N ASN A 1055 -23.52 -22.02 21.41
CA ASN A 1055 -22.54 -22.72 22.26
C ASN A 1055 -21.11 -22.17 22.23
N GLY A 1056 -20.92 -20.94 21.75
CA GLY A 1056 -19.65 -20.23 21.89
C GLY A 1056 -19.29 -20.00 23.34
N THR A 1057 -17.99 -19.95 23.65
CA THR A 1057 -17.50 -19.68 25.00
C THR A 1057 -16.63 -18.44 25.02
N LEU A 1058 -16.78 -17.60 26.04
CA LEU A 1058 -15.98 -16.40 26.19
C LEU A 1058 -14.55 -16.78 26.60
N THR A 1059 -13.56 -16.30 25.87
CA THR A 1059 -12.14 -16.49 26.22
C THR A 1059 -11.72 -15.53 27.32
N SER A 1060 -10.53 -15.76 27.91
CA SER A 1060 -9.92 -14.85 28.89
C SER A 1060 -9.72 -13.43 28.36
N ASP A 1061 -9.66 -13.29 27.05
CA ASP A 1061 -9.35 -12.04 26.34
C ASP A 1061 -10.64 -11.33 25.88
N GLY A 1062 -11.81 -11.82 26.32
CA GLY A 1062 -13.11 -11.21 26.07
C GLY A 1062 -13.72 -11.52 24.70
N ALA A 1063 -13.11 -12.38 23.89
CA ALA A 1063 -13.62 -12.79 22.58
C ALA A 1063 -14.44 -14.09 22.65
N CYS A 1064 -15.36 -14.31 21.71
CA CYS A 1064 -16.08 -15.57 21.61
C CYS A 1064 -15.28 -16.62 20.83
N LEU A 1065 -15.04 -17.77 21.48
CA LEU A 1065 -14.58 -18.98 20.82
C LEU A 1065 -15.80 -19.74 20.27
N CYS A 1066 -15.96 -19.73 18.95
CA CYS A 1066 -17.10 -20.33 18.27
C CYS A 1066 -16.96 -21.84 18.07
N ASP A 1067 -18.10 -22.53 18.11
CA ASP A 1067 -18.19 -23.92 17.69
C ASP A 1067 -17.92 -24.05 16.18
N SER A 1068 -17.50 -25.23 15.71
CA SER A 1068 -16.85 -25.42 14.41
C SER A 1068 -17.67 -25.05 13.16
N LEU A 1069 -18.99 -24.85 13.31
CA LEU A 1069 -19.90 -24.45 12.22
C LEU A 1069 -20.32 -22.99 12.32
N TRP A 1070 -19.83 -22.25 13.31
CA TRP A 1070 -20.21 -20.87 13.58
C TRP A 1070 -18.99 -19.96 13.58
N THR A 1071 -19.21 -18.70 13.24
CA THR A 1071 -18.20 -17.64 13.20
C THR A 1071 -18.83 -16.29 13.54
N GLY A 1072 -18.07 -15.21 13.47
CA GLY A 1072 -18.51 -13.86 13.84
C GLY A 1072 -18.23 -13.49 15.30
N PHE A 1073 -18.38 -12.21 15.62
CA PHE A 1073 -18.05 -11.61 16.92
C PHE A 1073 -18.78 -12.28 18.09
N GLU A 1074 -20.03 -12.69 17.88
CA GLU A 1074 -20.86 -13.40 18.88
C GLU A 1074 -21.12 -14.86 18.51
N CYS A 1075 -20.38 -15.43 17.55
CA CYS A 1075 -20.66 -16.78 17.03
C CYS A 1075 -22.06 -16.95 16.43
N ASN A 1076 -22.63 -15.87 15.89
CA ASN A 1076 -23.97 -15.83 15.31
C ASN A 1076 -23.99 -16.04 13.78
N LEU A 1077 -22.84 -16.05 13.12
CA LEU A 1077 -22.75 -16.24 11.66
C LEU A 1077 -22.52 -17.72 11.32
N PRO A 1078 -23.36 -18.36 10.49
CA PRO A 1078 -23.15 -19.74 10.09
C PRO A 1078 -22.03 -19.86 9.06
N ILE A 1079 -21.20 -20.89 9.18
CA ILE A 1079 -20.26 -21.28 8.12
C ILE A 1079 -21.03 -22.09 7.08
N CYS A 1080 -21.02 -21.62 5.82
CA CYS A 1080 -21.77 -22.25 4.73
C CYS A 1080 -20.98 -23.39 4.09
N LEU A 1081 -21.58 -24.57 4.04
CA LEU A 1081 -21.03 -25.80 3.47
C LEU A 1081 -21.55 -26.01 2.04
N ASN A 1082 -21.00 -27.00 1.34
CA ASN A 1082 -21.50 -27.49 0.04
C ASN A 1082 -21.64 -26.40 -1.04
N GLY A 1083 -20.76 -25.41 -1.04
CA GLY A 1083 -20.77 -24.30 -2.00
C GLY A 1083 -21.86 -23.26 -1.74
N GLY A 1084 -22.47 -23.28 -0.54
CA GLY A 1084 -23.30 -22.17 -0.07
C GLY A 1084 -22.47 -20.91 0.17
N THR A 1085 -23.10 -19.75 0.03
CA THR A 1085 -22.47 -18.44 0.26
C THR A 1085 -23.19 -17.74 1.41
N LEU A 1086 -22.43 -17.09 2.30
CA LEU A 1086 -23.01 -16.34 3.41
C LEU A 1086 -23.57 -15.02 2.88
N ASP A 1087 -24.87 -14.81 3.06
CA ASP A 1087 -25.56 -13.56 2.76
C ASP A 1087 -26.09 -12.99 4.08
N VAL A 1088 -25.47 -11.89 4.53
CA VAL A 1088 -25.64 -11.29 5.87
C VAL A 1088 -25.39 -12.31 6.99
N SER A 1089 -26.42 -13.01 7.44
CA SER A 1089 -26.37 -14.00 8.54
C SER A 1089 -26.97 -15.35 8.16
N ILE A 1090 -27.24 -15.60 6.87
CA ILE A 1090 -27.89 -16.82 6.39
C ILE A 1090 -27.06 -17.42 5.25
N CYS A 1091 -26.92 -18.74 5.25
CA CYS A 1091 -26.29 -19.43 4.13
C CYS A 1091 -27.25 -19.56 2.95
N ASN A 1092 -26.92 -18.91 1.84
CA ASN A 1092 -27.56 -19.11 0.55
C ASN A 1092 -27.02 -20.40 -0.09
N CYS A 1093 -27.83 -21.46 -0.06
CA CYS A 1093 -27.42 -22.80 -0.45
C CYS A 1093 -27.44 -23.03 -1.96
N ALA A 1094 -26.40 -23.69 -2.45
CA ALA A 1094 -26.37 -24.17 -3.83
C ALA A 1094 -27.52 -25.16 -4.11
N THR A 1095 -27.98 -25.18 -5.37
CA THR A 1095 -29.09 -26.04 -5.81
C THR A 1095 -28.89 -27.50 -5.39
N GLY A 1096 -29.87 -28.05 -4.67
CA GLY A 1096 -29.82 -29.43 -4.15
C GLY A 1096 -29.39 -29.55 -2.69
N TYR A 1097 -29.00 -28.45 -2.05
CA TYR A 1097 -28.64 -28.38 -0.63
C TYR A 1097 -29.55 -27.44 0.15
N TYR A 1098 -29.73 -27.71 1.45
CA TYR A 1098 -30.52 -26.89 2.37
C TYR A 1098 -30.04 -27.07 3.82
N GLY A 1099 -30.52 -26.25 4.75
CA GLY A 1099 -30.06 -26.25 6.15
C GLY A 1099 -29.35 -24.94 6.49
N VAL A 1100 -29.12 -24.70 7.78
CA VAL A 1100 -28.55 -23.44 8.31
C VAL A 1100 -27.12 -23.22 7.78
N HIS A 1101 -26.42 -24.31 7.50
CA HIS A 1101 -25.08 -24.36 6.94
C HIS A 1101 -25.06 -24.98 5.54
N CYS A 1102 -26.21 -25.16 4.88
CA CYS A 1102 -26.32 -25.93 3.63
C CYS A 1102 -25.84 -27.38 3.74
N GLU A 1103 -25.94 -27.96 4.92
CA GLU A 1103 -25.41 -29.28 5.28
C GLU A 1103 -26.26 -30.45 4.76
N ASN A 1104 -27.55 -30.21 4.46
CA ASN A 1104 -28.49 -31.25 4.04
C ASN A 1104 -28.64 -31.30 2.52
N THR A 1105 -28.92 -32.49 1.97
CA THR A 1105 -29.15 -32.70 0.54
C THR A 1105 -30.59 -33.08 0.25
N VAL A 1106 -31.12 -32.63 -0.89
CA VAL A 1106 -32.44 -33.05 -1.36
C VAL A 1106 -32.32 -34.43 -1.98
N THR A 1107 -32.54 -35.49 -1.20
CA THR A 1107 -32.72 -36.84 -1.74
C THR A 1107 -34.10 -36.94 -2.41
N ALA A 1108 -34.11 -37.28 -3.71
CA ALA A 1108 -35.35 -37.62 -4.40
C ALA A 1108 -36.06 -38.77 -3.66
N PRO A 1109 -37.41 -38.74 -3.51
CA PRO A 1109 -38.12 -39.86 -2.93
C PRO A 1109 -37.89 -41.07 -3.84
N THR A 1110 -37.24 -42.10 -3.31
CA THR A 1110 -37.18 -43.41 -3.97
C THR A 1110 -38.61 -43.93 -4.06
N THR A 1111 -39.20 -43.82 -5.24
CA THR A 1111 -40.39 -44.59 -5.60
C THR A 1111 -40.10 -46.07 -5.36
N PRO A 1112 -40.84 -46.77 -4.48
CA PRO A 1112 -40.70 -48.22 -4.37
C PRO A 1112 -41.20 -48.86 -5.67
N PRO A 1113 -40.60 -49.99 -6.10
CA PRO A 1113 -41.06 -50.71 -7.28
C PRO A 1113 -42.47 -51.25 -7.06
N PHE A 1114 -43.33 -51.01 -8.06
CA PHE A 1114 -44.64 -51.64 -8.19
C PHE A 1114 -44.49 -53.17 -8.19
N THR A 1115 -44.91 -53.84 -7.13
CA THR A 1115 -45.28 -55.25 -7.15
C THR A 1115 -46.75 -55.36 -6.81
N GLY A 1116 -47.56 -55.70 -7.83
CA GLY A 1116 -48.98 -55.96 -7.66
C GLY A 1116 -49.22 -57.18 -6.77
N SER A 1117 -50.03 -57.00 -5.74
CA SER A 1117 -50.71 -58.08 -5.04
C SER A 1117 -52.14 -57.65 -4.80
N THR A 1118 -53.04 -58.37 -5.47
CA THR A 1118 -54.49 -58.29 -5.35
C THR A 1118 -54.93 -58.88 -4.02
N THR A 1119 -55.58 -58.09 -3.16
CA THR A 1119 -56.59 -58.56 -2.19
C THR A 1119 -57.32 -57.35 -1.58
N ALA A 1120 -58.62 -57.24 -1.82
CA ALA A 1120 -59.58 -56.47 -1.01
C ALA A 1120 -59.83 -57.23 0.34
N PRO A 1121 -60.59 -56.74 1.35
CA PRO A 1121 -61.45 -55.53 1.54
C PRO A 1121 -61.19 -54.89 2.96
N PRO A 1122 -62.11 -54.29 3.76
CA PRO A 1122 -63.42 -53.60 3.61
C PRO A 1122 -63.44 -52.17 4.25
N PRO A 1123 -64.60 -51.46 4.37
CA PRO A 1123 -64.70 -50.03 4.70
C PRO A 1123 -65.01 -49.74 6.19
N TYR A 1124 -65.20 -48.45 6.53
CA TYR A 1124 -65.54 -47.81 7.83
C TYR A 1124 -64.32 -47.40 8.69
N THR A 1125 -64.29 -46.34 9.48
CA THR A 1125 -65.27 -45.42 10.10
C THR A 1125 -64.46 -44.24 10.67
N GLY A 1126 -65.07 -43.06 10.85
CA GLY A 1126 -64.47 -42.00 11.65
C GLY A 1126 -64.34 -42.38 13.13
N SER A 1127 -63.29 -41.90 13.79
CA SER A 1127 -63.29 -41.63 15.23
C SER A 1127 -62.05 -40.82 15.61
N THR A 1128 -62.31 -39.66 16.19
CA THR A 1128 -61.48 -38.94 17.15
C THR A 1128 -60.76 -39.87 18.14
N THR A 1129 -59.50 -39.58 18.47
CA THR A 1129 -58.93 -39.52 19.84
C THR A 1129 -57.40 -39.41 19.78
N ALA A 1130 -56.86 -38.31 20.30
CA ALA A 1130 -55.56 -38.32 21.00
C ALA A 1130 -55.81 -38.92 22.40
N PRO A 1131 -54.84 -39.59 23.07
CA PRO A 1131 -53.74 -38.91 23.79
C PRO A 1131 -52.50 -39.84 24.01
N PRO A 1132 -51.53 -39.63 24.94
CA PRO A 1132 -51.23 -38.47 25.81
C PRO A 1132 -49.76 -37.99 25.78
N VAL A 1133 -49.56 -36.74 26.21
CA VAL A 1133 -48.30 -36.19 26.72
C VAL A 1133 -48.28 -36.39 28.24
N THR A 1134 -47.17 -36.88 28.78
CA THR A 1134 -46.86 -36.92 30.22
C THR A 1134 -46.38 -35.55 30.71
N THR A 1135 -46.96 -35.07 31.81
CA THR A 1135 -46.45 -33.93 32.60
C THR A 1135 -46.32 -34.36 34.07
N HIS A 1136 -45.29 -33.86 34.77
CA HIS A 1136 -45.16 -33.98 36.21
C HIS A 1136 -45.69 -32.72 36.91
N HIS A 1137 -46.53 -32.98 37.91
CA HIS A 1137 -47.30 -32.08 38.79
C HIS A 1137 -46.48 -31.20 39.76
N HIS A 1138 -47.03 -30.04 40.17
CA HIS A 1138 -47.68 -29.93 41.49
C HIS A 1138 -48.74 -28.82 41.61
N ASN A 1139 -49.70 -29.10 42.50
CA ASN A 1139 -51.09 -28.61 42.59
C ASN A 1139 -51.25 -27.33 43.44
N HIS A 1140 -52.29 -26.53 43.17
CA HIS A 1140 -53.55 -26.55 43.95
C HIS A 1140 -54.64 -25.63 43.35
N ASP A 1141 -55.84 -26.21 43.32
CA ASP A 1141 -57.17 -25.84 42.77
C ASP A 1141 -57.96 -24.92 43.74
N PRO A 1142 -59.28 -24.58 43.55
CA PRO A 1142 -60.12 -24.31 42.36
C PRO A 1142 -61.01 -23.04 42.47
N SER A 1143 -61.79 -22.82 41.40
CA SER A 1143 -63.24 -22.48 41.36
C SER A 1143 -63.63 -21.03 41.02
N THR A 1144 -64.61 -20.71 40.16
CA THR A 1144 -65.49 -21.46 39.23
C THR A 1144 -66.29 -20.46 38.36
N HIS A 1145 -66.54 -20.82 37.08
CA HIS A 1145 -67.79 -20.63 36.28
C HIS A 1145 -68.28 -19.21 35.88
N LYS A 1146 -68.92 -18.93 34.72
CA LYS A 1146 -69.44 -19.70 33.56
C LYS A 1146 -69.91 -18.71 32.45
N HIS A 1147 -69.80 -19.12 31.17
CA HIS A 1147 -70.74 -19.02 29.99
C HIS A 1147 -71.64 -17.77 29.78
N ASN A 1148 -71.99 -17.28 28.57
CA ASN A 1148 -72.16 -17.90 27.24
C ASN A 1148 -72.38 -16.84 26.12
N ASN A 1149 -72.39 -17.35 24.87
CA ASN A 1149 -72.46 -16.73 23.53
C ASN A 1149 -73.71 -15.90 23.10
N ASN A 1150 -73.48 -15.16 22.00
CA ASN A 1150 -74.28 -15.00 20.75
C ASN A 1150 -75.08 -13.70 20.43
N ILE A 1151 -74.60 -12.98 19.39
CA ILE A 1151 -75.26 -12.71 18.07
C ILE A 1151 -76.31 -11.57 17.87
N TYR A 1152 -76.10 -10.83 16.76
CA TYR A 1152 -76.99 -10.03 15.85
C TYR A 1152 -77.45 -8.58 16.20
N TYR A 1153 -76.94 -7.64 15.37
CA TYR A 1153 -77.57 -6.52 14.64
C TYR A 1153 -78.15 -5.25 15.31
N ASN A 1154 -77.58 -4.13 14.83
CA ASN A 1154 -78.17 -2.90 14.29
C ASN A 1154 -78.89 -1.85 15.17
N HIS A 1155 -78.41 -0.63 14.91
CA HIS A 1155 -79.09 0.66 14.82
C HIS A 1155 -79.39 1.49 16.08
N ASN A 1156 -78.71 2.65 16.05
CA ASN A 1156 -79.27 4.01 16.10
C ASN A 1156 -79.42 4.73 17.44
N HIS A 1157 -78.73 5.87 17.43
CA HIS A 1157 -79.20 7.20 17.83
C HIS A 1157 -79.66 7.41 19.28
N SER A 1158 -78.74 8.09 19.97
CA SER A 1158 -78.85 9.51 20.32
C SER A 1158 -79.39 9.89 21.69
N THR A 1159 -78.68 10.91 22.17
CA THR A 1159 -79.17 12.11 22.86
C THR A 1159 -79.57 11.99 24.32
N ASP A 1160 -78.77 12.73 25.09
CA ASP A 1160 -79.17 13.80 25.99
C ASP A 1160 -79.25 13.50 27.49
N ASN A 1161 -78.24 14.05 28.17
CA ASN A 1161 -78.38 15.18 29.09
C ASN A 1161 -79.51 15.10 30.13
N HIS A 1162 -79.13 15.03 31.41
CA HIS A 1162 -79.08 16.23 32.26
C HIS A 1162 -78.67 15.93 33.72
N ASN A 1163 -77.69 16.71 34.18
CA ASN A 1163 -77.67 17.53 35.41
C ASN A 1163 -78.53 17.10 36.62
N HIS A 1164 -77.90 16.95 37.79
CA HIS A 1164 -77.91 18.02 38.82
C HIS A 1164 -77.07 17.72 40.08
N ASN A 1165 -76.20 18.70 40.40
CA ASN A 1165 -75.78 19.27 41.69
C ASN A 1165 -76.27 18.67 43.03
N HIS A 1166 -75.35 18.57 44.00
CA HIS A 1166 -75.28 19.37 45.26
C HIS A 1166 -74.04 18.92 46.10
N ILE A 1167 -73.06 19.80 46.45
CA ILE A 1167 -72.95 20.65 47.67
C ILE A 1167 -72.95 19.78 48.96
N THR A 1168 -71.97 19.70 49.89
CA THR A 1168 -71.10 20.70 50.57
C THR A 1168 -70.10 20.05 51.56
N HIS A 1169 -69.04 20.81 51.90
CA HIS A 1169 -68.27 20.93 53.17
C HIS A 1169 -67.27 19.83 53.59
N ASN A 1170 -65.95 20.04 53.74
CA ASN A 1170 -65.09 21.07 54.39
C ASN A 1170 -64.67 20.66 55.82
N HIS A 1171 -63.38 20.31 56.04
CA HIS A 1171 -62.53 20.89 57.09
C HIS A 1171 -61.06 20.42 57.05
N ASN A 1172 -60.17 21.42 57.06
CA ASN A 1172 -58.73 21.38 57.35
C ASN A 1172 -58.42 21.05 58.83
N HIS A 1173 -57.20 20.55 59.09
CA HIS A 1173 -56.33 21.16 60.12
C HIS A 1173 -54.82 20.87 59.93
N ASN A 1174 -54.05 21.97 60.04
CA ASN A 1174 -52.59 22.12 60.10
C ASN A 1174 -51.95 21.66 61.42
N HIS A 1175 -50.65 21.34 61.40
CA HIS A 1175 -49.54 21.97 62.19
C HIS A 1175 -48.23 21.16 62.00
N ASN A 1176 -47.12 21.73 61.49
CA ASN A 1176 -46.08 22.63 62.07
C ASN A 1176 -44.87 21.94 62.76
N TYR A 1177 -43.68 22.18 62.17
CA TYR A 1177 -42.38 22.60 62.73
C TYR A 1177 -41.41 21.66 63.51
N ASN A 1178 -40.18 21.60 62.95
CA ASN A 1178 -38.82 21.84 63.51
C ASN A 1178 -37.95 20.80 64.28
N THR A 1179 -36.77 20.55 63.67
CA THR A 1179 -35.37 20.69 64.16
C THR A 1179 -34.64 19.70 65.10
N TYR A 1180 -33.35 19.46 64.73
CA TYR A 1180 -32.09 19.41 65.53
C TYR A 1180 -31.33 18.07 65.81
N ASN A 1181 -30.12 17.99 65.21
CA ASN A 1181 -28.75 17.67 65.70
C ASN A 1181 -28.24 16.31 66.26
N HIS A 1182 -26.99 16.00 65.82
CA HIS A 1182 -25.81 15.36 66.46
C HIS A 1182 -25.87 13.84 66.80
N ASN A 1183 -24.80 13.02 66.81
CA ASN A 1183 -23.34 13.14 66.63
C ASN A 1183 -22.69 11.73 66.45
N HIS A 1184 -21.48 11.71 65.87
CA HIS A 1184 -20.29 10.82 66.02
C HIS A 1184 -20.32 9.50 66.83
N ILE A 1185 -19.55 8.50 66.34
CA ILE A 1185 -18.45 7.80 67.06
C ILE A 1185 -17.36 7.33 66.08
N THR A 1186 -16.11 7.48 66.50
CA THR A 1186 -14.80 7.14 65.92
C THR A 1186 -14.29 5.73 66.30
N HIS A 1187 -13.38 5.12 65.51
CA HIS A 1187 -12.13 4.52 66.02
C HIS A 1187 -11.03 4.35 64.94
N ASN A 1188 -9.79 4.49 65.41
CA ASN A 1188 -8.51 4.62 64.70
C ASN A 1188 -7.66 3.35 64.90
N HIS A 1189 -6.71 3.04 64.00
CA HIS A 1189 -5.35 2.63 64.38
C HIS A 1189 -4.30 2.80 63.27
N HIS A 1190 -3.16 3.37 63.68
CA HIS A 1190 -1.96 3.81 62.96
C HIS A 1190 -0.93 2.72 62.59
N TYR A 1191 -0.08 3.00 61.59
CA TYR A 1191 1.41 3.15 61.62
C TYR A 1191 1.90 3.17 60.14
N ASN A 1192 2.41 4.23 59.49
CA ASN A 1192 3.48 5.23 59.68
C ASN A 1192 4.90 4.78 59.23
N GLN A 1193 5.61 5.74 58.61
CA GLN A 1193 7.02 5.80 58.11
C GLN A 1193 7.25 5.59 56.61
N ASN A 1194 8.06 6.39 55.87
CA ASN A 1194 8.68 7.71 56.10
C ASN A 1194 9.38 8.19 54.78
N TYR A 1195 9.30 9.50 54.53
CA TYR A 1195 10.32 10.45 54.03
C TYR A 1195 11.01 10.39 52.64
N ASN A 1196 10.79 11.51 51.92
CA ASN A 1196 11.72 12.44 51.25
C ASN A 1196 12.75 11.93 50.23
N THR A 1197 12.75 12.56 49.04
CA THR A 1197 13.67 13.69 48.73
C THR A 1197 13.28 14.43 47.43
N ASP A 1198 13.15 15.76 47.55
CA ASP A 1198 13.58 16.88 46.68
C ASP A 1198 13.45 16.80 45.14
N TYR A 1199 12.66 17.67 44.49
CA TYR A 1199 12.85 19.10 44.13
C TYR A 1199 13.82 19.42 42.96
N LYS A 1200 13.25 20.16 41.99
CA LYS A 1200 13.84 21.19 41.08
C LYS A 1200 14.48 20.73 39.76
N PHE A 1201 14.42 21.47 38.65
CA PHE A 1201 13.58 22.55 38.07
C PHE A 1201 14.21 22.79 36.67
N PHE A 1202 13.39 22.92 35.61
CA PHE A 1202 13.56 23.77 34.42
C PHE A 1202 14.64 23.57 33.31
N THR A 1203 14.17 23.97 32.11
CA THR A 1203 14.80 24.58 30.92
C THR A 1203 15.34 23.73 29.75
N HIS A 1204 14.75 24.04 28.58
CA HIS A 1204 15.25 24.02 27.19
C HIS A 1204 15.97 22.75 26.68
N ASN A 1205 15.31 22.00 25.81
CA ASN A 1205 15.23 22.24 24.36
C ASN A 1205 13.99 21.57 23.78
#